data_AF-A0AAU3FK87-F1
#
_entry.id   AF-A0AAU3FK87-F1
#
_cell.length_a   1.000
_cell.length_b   1.000
_cell.length_c   1.000
_cell.angle_alpha   90.00
_cell.angle_beta   90.00
_cell.angle_gamma   90.00
#
_symmetry.space_group_name_H-M   'P 1'
#
loop_
_entity.id
_entity.type
_entity.pdbx_description
1 polymer ?
#
loop_
_entity_poly.entity_id
_entity_poly.type
_entity_poly.pdbx_seq_one_letter_code
_entity_poly.pdbx_strand_id
1 'polypeptide(L)'
;MADRIRAEVRGEVLVLWLDAADRPVNVVDEVLLAELDARLRGLADRTEVSAAVLASAKSGSFGTGADLDWLPQLARREDATVVLEGIHSMMLRMAASPKPIVAAVNGRAYGGALELALGARVIVCSAAATFGFPEVTLGLIPGGGGTQLLRRFVGTAMALDLLTTGRSLSAGDAAAAGLARLVDGDPVTAAVAIAHELARQPPENTGNEEADLTVIRDRESRDVASTEAKRAIFAAVSAGVAGGIEAGLRVERERFIKLLQGPEFAASRHLRDIESRIRQATRASSLPPLSTLGVIGGGQMGSGIAAVASSRGIDVVIRDVDDERLAAAQQRRNQLVAQGSGHAGSWTATTGWDRFDGVVAVVEAVFEVPKLKHDVLADVAAVVPPDAVIATNTSAISVSSLAPSVPNPSRFMGMHFFSPVERMRLIELVPHAGTTPATVEALARLGAAMGKVPIVVADRPGFYTSRVYARWLVEGVRLVIEGMAVEAVDHAARLAGFPVGPLQAIDQVTLQLVLQASIGHVARRLFTDRLDVDAVEAALTRLVEQGAGGRAASLGFYRYENGRRAGANPELGAGRGPSESAARSRLLLAFVSEALLCWDEGIIEHPDDGDIAAVLGIGFPRPLGGPFHWVDQVGPAVVRERAAGFGEAFPTGSALGRLIQDRRSFSDEPRRATNPGSTMRASD
;
A
#
# COMPACT_ATOMS: atom_id res chain seq x y z
N MET A 1 11.25 32.22 -8.37
CA MET A 1 10.63 30.88 -8.45
C MET A 1 10.79 30.39 -9.88
N ALA A 2 10.96 29.09 -10.10
CA ALA A 2 11.03 28.55 -11.45
C ALA A 2 9.63 28.54 -12.06
N ASP A 3 9.49 29.04 -13.29
CA ASP A 3 8.22 29.04 -14.02
C ASP A 3 7.67 27.62 -14.12
N ARG A 4 6.35 27.49 -13.99
CA ARG A 4 5.61 26.22 -14.13
C ARG A 4 4.99 26.06 -15.51
N ILE A 5 4.73 27.17 -16.20
CA ILE A 5 4.02 27.18 -17.48
C ILE A 5 4.75 28.00 -18.54
N ARG A 6 5.10 27.34 -19.64
CA ARG A 6 5.55 28.00 -20.87
C ARG A 6 4.38 28.18 -21.82
N ALA A 7 4.33 29.30 -22.53
CA ALA A 7 3.28 29.57 -23.49
C ALA A 7 3.89 29.83 -24.88
N GLU A 8 3.28 29.27 -25.92
CA GLU A 8 3.63 29.57 -27.32
C GLU A 8 2.35 29.63 -28.16
N VAL A 9 2.39 30.38 -29.26
CA VAL A 9 1.27 30.45 -30.21
C VAL A 9 1.65 29.66 -31.46
N ARG A 10 0.81 28.70 -31.85
CA ARG A 10 0.93 27.92 -33.09
C ARG A 10 -0.26 28.24 -33.99
N GLY A 11 -0.03 29.08 -35.00
CA GLY A 11 -1.13 29.62 -35.81
C GLY A 11 -2.05 30.50 -34.95
N GLU A 12 -3.31 30.09 -34.78
CA GLU A 12 -4.28 30.77 -33.90
C GLU A 12 -4.53 30.01 -32.59
N VAL A 13 -3.69 29.03 -32.25
CA VAL A 13 -3.86 28.21 -31.04
C VAL A 13 -2.79 28.56 -30.01
N LEU A 14 -3.22 28.94 -28.80
CA LEU A 14 -2.34 29.12 -27.65
C LEU A 14 -1.99 27.77 -27.04
N VAL A 15 -0.73 27.34 -27.09
CA VAL A 15 -0.26 26.12 -26.43
C VAL A 15 0.37 26.48 -25.08
N LEU A 16 -0.24 26.00 -24.00
CA LEU A 16 0.23 26.12 -22.63
C LEU A 16 0.91 24.81 -22.21
N TRP A 17 2.21 24.88 -21.97
CA TRP A 17 3.06 23.75 -21.59
C TRP A 17 3.28 23.72 -20.09
N LEU A 18 2.78 22.68 -19.43
CA LEU A 18 3.18 22.31 -18.08
C LEU A 18 4.64 21.85 -18.09
N ASP A 19 5.52 22.61 -17.45
CA ASP A 19 6.96 22.35 -17.44
C ASP A 19 7.65 22.87 -16.17
N ALA A 20 7.44 22.17 -15.05
CA ALA A 20 8.17 22.47 -13.82
C ALA A 20 9.67 22.14 -14.00
N ALA A 21 10.50 23.13 -14.31
CA ALA A 21 11.91 22.93 -14.69
C ALA A 21 12.78 22.30 -13.59
N ASP A 22 12.45 22.57 -12.32
CA ASP A 22 13.09 22.05 -11.10
C ASP A 22 12.54 20.69 -10.63
N ARG A 23 11.57 20.11 -11.35
CA ARG A 23 10.94 18.84 -10.99
C ARG A 23 11.04 17.82 -12.14
N PRO A 24 11.22 16.52 -11.82
CA PRO A 24 11.24 15.47 -12.84
C PRO A 24 9.85 15.23 -13.47
N VAL A 25 8.77 15.61 -12.78
CA VAL A 25 7.38 15.50 -13.20
C VAL A 25 6.62 16.78 -12.83
N ASN A 26 5.55 17.09 -13.56
CA ASN A 26 4.67 18.19 -13.18
C ASN A 26 3.81 17.79 -11.97
N VAL A 27 3.77 18.65 -10.96
CA VAL A 27 2.91 18.53 -9.77
C VAL A 27 2.00 19.75 -9.71
N VAL A 28 0.78 19.59 -9.22
CA VAL A 28 -0.14 20.73 -9.06
C VAL A 28 0.14 21.42 -7.72
N ASP A 29 0.81 22.57 -7.78
CA ASP A 29 1.08 23.45 -6.64
C ASP A 29 0.41 24.83 -6.85
N GLU A 30 0.48 25.68 -5.82
CA GLU A 30 -0.09 27.02 -5.86
C GLU A 30 0.50 27.89 -6.98
N VAL A 31 1.79 27.71 -7.30
CA VAL A 31 2.49 28.46 -8.36
C VAL A 31 1.93 28.08 -9.73
N LEU A 32 1.78 26.77 -10.00
CA LEU A 32 1.23 26.28 -11.26
C LEU A 32 -0.19 26.78 -11.46
N LEU A 33 -1.03 26.71 -10.42
CA LEU A 33 -2.42 27.17 -10.48
C LEU A 33 -2.51 28.68 -10.73
N ALA A 34 -1.68 29.48 -10.04
CA ALA A 34 -1.65 30.93 -10.21
C ALA A 34 -1.17 31.33 -11.62
N GLU A 35 -0.10 30.68 -12.12
CA GLU A 35 0.38 30.91 -13.48
C GLU A 35 -0.66 30.49 -14.53
N LEU A 36 -1.31 29.34 -14.34
CA LEU A 36 -2.32 28.84 -15.28
C LEU A 36 -3.50 29.81 -15.35
N ASP A 37 -4.00 30.22 -14.18
CA ASP A 37 -5.09 31.19 -14.10
C ASP A 37 -4.71 32.52 -14.77
N ALA A 38 -3.50 33.03 -14.52
CA ALA A 38 -3.02 34.25 -15.16
C ALA A 38 -2.95 34.14 -16.70
N ARG A 39 -2.57 32.97 -17.23
CA ARG A 39 -2.51 32.73 -18.68
C ARG A 39 -3.90 32.57 -19.31
N LEU A 40 -4.85 32.02 -18.57
CA LEU A 40 -6.23 31.79 -19.02
C LEU A 40 -7.14 33.00 -18.84
N ARG A 41 -6.87 33.87 -17.86
CA ARG A 41 -7.59 35.14 -17.70
C ARG A 41 -7.50 35.96 -18.98
N GLY A 42 -8.66 36.39 -19.48
CA GLY A 42 -8.78 37.14 -20.73
C GLY A 42 -8.59 36.30 -22.00
N LEU A 43 -8.51 34.96 -21.93
CA LEU A 43 -8.40 34.11 -23.13
C LEU A 43 -9.53 34.41 -24.12
N ALA A 44 -10.75 34.61 -23.63
CA ALA A 44 -11.91 34.97 -24.45
C ALA A 44 -11.69 36.26 -25.27
N ASP A 45 -10.96 37.23 -24.72
CA ASP A 45 -10.79 38.57 -25.32
C ASP A 45 -9.60 38.66 -26.30
N ARG A 46 -8.71 37.65 -26.32
CA ARG A 46 -7.51 37.65 -27.18
C ARG A 46 -7.80 37.43 -28.65
N THR A 47 -7.84 38.48 -29.47
CA THR A 47 -8.20 38.38 -30.89
C THR A 47 -7.24 37.53 -31.73
N GLU A 48 -6.01 37.36 -31.28
CA GLU A 48 -4.95 36.61 -31.97
C GLU A 48 -5.02 35.09 -31.76
N VAL A 49 -5.89 34.61 -30.86
CA VAL A 49 -6.09 33.17 -30.63
C VAL A 49 -7.58 32.81 -30.70
N SER A 50 -7.87 31.71 -31.40
CA SER A 50 -9.21 31.14 -31.55
C SER A 50 -9.44 29.94 -30.64
N ALA A 51 -8.37 29.31 -30.11
CA ALA A 51 -8.44 28.20 -29.17
C ALA A 51 -7.17 28.10 -28.29
N ALA A 52 -7.18 27.18 -27.33
CA ALA A 52 -6.00 26.84 -26.53
C ALA A 52 -5.79 25.34 -26.38
N VAL A 53 -4.54 24.93 -26.15
CA VAL A 53 -4.14 23.57 -25.83
C VAL A 53 -3.38 23.57 -24.51
N LEU A 54 -3.73 22.66 -23.60
CA LEU A 54 -2.96 22.38 -22.39
C LEU A 54 -2.15 21.09 -22.62
N ALA A 55 -0.83 21.18 -22.60
CA ALA A 55 0.10 20.08 -22.89
C ALA A 55 1.17 19.97 -21.81
N SER A 56 1.95 18.89 -21.81
CA SER A 56 3.11 18.72 -20.93
C SER A 56 4.40 18.63 -21.72
N ALA A 57 5.44 19.33 -21.24
CA ALA A 57 6.78 19.23 -21.79
C ALA A 57 7.57 18.03 -21.23
N LYS A 58 7.05 17.35 -20.20
CA LYS A 58 7.71 16.19 -19.60
C LYS A 58 7.36 14.92 -20.40
N SER A 59 8.38 14.14 -20.74
CA SER A 59 8.18 12.87 -21.47
C SER A 59 7.47 11.83 -20.59
N GLY A 60 6.43 11.20 -21.12
CA GLY A 60 5.69 10.13 -20.43
C GLY A 60 4.86 10.58 -19.21
N SER A 61 4.74 11.89 -18.97
CA SER A 61 3.95 12.42 -17.85
C SER A 61 3.30 13.74 -18.22
N PHE A 62 1.98 13.78 -18.17
CA PHE A 62 1.23 15.02 -18.22
C PHE A 62 1.37 15.77 -16.88
N GLY A 63 1.13 15.04 -15.79
CA GLY A 63 1.38 15.48 -14.42
C GLY A 63 0.83 14.49 -13.40
N THR A 64 1.14 14.73 -12.14
CA THR A 64 0.61 13.98 -11.00
C THR A 64 -0.35 14.82 -10.18
N GLY A 65 -0.80 14.29 -9.04
CA GLY A 65 -1.71 15.00 -8.14
C GLY A 65 -1.12 16.27 -7.53
N ALA A 66 -1.87 16.86 -6.61
CA ALA A 66 -1.43 18.01 -5.83
C ALA A 66 -0.09 17.73 -5.13
N ASP A 67 0.75 18.75 -5.02
CA ASP A 67 2.01 18.64 -4.28
C ASP A 67 1.70 18.30 -2.82
N LEU A 68 2.14 17.11 -2.38
CA LEU A 68 1.91 16.60 -1.04
C LEU A 68 2.66 17.41 0.03
N ASP A 69 3.63 18.24 -0.36
CA ASP A 69 4.30 19.18 0.55
C ASP A 69 3.54 20.52 0.63
N TRP A 70 2.69 20.83 -0.36
CA TRP A 70 1.78 21.98 -0.36
C TRP A 70 0.48 21.70 0.40
N LEU A 71 -0.09 20.50 0.29
CA LEU A 71 -1.36 20.15 0.96
C LEU A 71 -1.39 20.43 2.48
N PRO A 72 -0.34 20.13 3.27
CA PRO A 72 -0.31 20.48 4.69
C PRO A 72 -0.26 21.98 4.94
N GLN A 73 0.30 22.75 4.01
CA GLN A 73 0.33 24.22 4.09
C GLN A 73 -1.07 24.75 3.85
N LEU A 74 -1.75 24.28 2.79
CA LEU A 74 -3.14 24.60 2.50
C LEU A 74 -4.06 24.27 3.69
N ALA A 75 -3.88 23.11 4.33
CA ALA A 75 -4.67 22.70 5.50
C ALA A 75 -4.56 23.66 6.69
N ARG A 76 -3.48 24.44 6.79
CA ARG A 76 -3.22 25.41 7.88
C ARG A 76 -3.62 26.84 7.53
N ARG A 77 -4.00 27.10 6.27
CA ARG A 77 -4.37 28.44 5.82
C ARG A 77 -5.77 28.81 6.31
N GLU A 78 -5.91 30.02 6.84
CA GLU A 78 -7.23 30.57 7.19
C GLU A 78 -8.10 30.82 5.95
N ASP A 79 -7.47 31.11 4.81
CA ASP A 79 -8.12 31.38 3.52
C ASP A 79 -8.22 30.15 2.61
N ALA A 80 -8.02 28.92 3.13
CA ALA A 80 -8.04 27.69 2.33
C ALA A 80 -9.32 27.52 1.49
N THR A 81 -10.47 27.93 2.04
CA THR A 81 -11.75 27.94 1.33
C THR A 81 -11.73 28.88 0.13
N VAL A 82 -11.17 30.09 0.28
CA VAL A 82 -11.08 31.08 -0.80
C VAL A 82 -10.14 30.59 -1.90
N VAL A 83 -9.01 29.97 -1.52
CA VAL A 83 -8.07 29.36 -2.47
C VAL A 83 -8.77 28.28 -3.32
N LEU A 84 -9.47 27.35 -2.69
CA LEU A 84 -10.18 26.27 -3.40
C LEU A 84 -11.34 26.80 -4.24
N GLU A 85 -12.05 27.82 -3.79
CA GLU A 85 -13.07 28.50 -4.58
C GLU A 85 -12.50 29.19 -5.82
N GLY A 86 -11.31 29.79 -5.70
CA GLY A 86 -10.56 30.33 -6.84
C GLY A 86 -10.18 29.25 -7.84
N ILE A 87 -9.72 28.09 -7.37
CA ILE A 87 -9.41 26.91 -8.21
C ILE A 87 -10.67 26.43 -8.92
N HIS A 88 -11.76 26.20 -8.19
CA HIS A 88 -13.05 25.80 -8.76
C HIS A 88 -13.54 26.78 -9.83
N SER A 89 -13.42 28.08 -9.55
CA SER A 89 -13.80 29.13 -10.51
C SER A 89 -12.93 29.10 -11.77
N MET A 90 -11.63 28.87 -11.64
CA MET A 90 -10.73 28.69 -12.80
C MET A 90 -11.15 27.48 -13.63
N MET A 91 -11.45 26.35 -12.99
CA MET A 91 -11.85 25.12 -13.66
C MET A 91 -13.19 25.25 -14.39
N LEU A 92 -14.17 25.92 -13.78
CA LEU A 92 -15.43 26.25 -14.45
C LEU A 92 -15.23 27.22 -15.62
N ARG A 93 -14.36 28.23 -15.48
CA ARG A 93 -14.00 29.14 -16.59
C ARG A 93 -13.37 28.39 -17.76
N MET A 94 -12.48 27.43 -17.50
CA MET A 94 -11.90 26.58 -18.54
C MET A 94 -12.99 25.79 -19.26
N ALA A 95 -13.86 25.13 -18.49
CA ALA A 95 -14.91 24.26 -19.01
C ALA A 95 -15.97 25.02 -19.83
N ALA A 96 -16.28 26.25 -19.44
CA ALA A 96 -17.27 27.11 -20.08
C ALA A 96 -16.66 28.12 -21.07
N SER A 97 -15.36 28.01 -21.36
CA SER A 97 -14.67 28.98 -22.21
C SER A 97 -15.28 29.03 -23.62
N PRO A 98 -15.59 30.22 -24.17
CA PRO A 98 -16.10 30.34 -25.53
C PRO A 98 -15.06 29.95 -26.58
N LYS A 99 -13.77 30.06 -26.24
CA LYS A 99 -12.67 29.51 -27.05
C LYS A 99 -12.31 28.14 -26.51
N PRO A 100 -12.38 27.08 -27.33
CA PRO A 100 -12.20 25.71 -26.86
C PRO A 100 -10.79 25.52 -26.31
N ILE A 101 -10.72 24.79 -25.20
CA ILE A 101 -9.47 24.32 -24.62
C ILE A 101 -9.41 22.80 -24.86
N VAL A 102 -8.29 22.30 -25.37
CA VAL A 102 -8.04 20.86 -25.57
C VAL A 102 -6.86 20.42 -24.71
N ALA A 103 -7.00 19.34 -23.94
CA ALA A 103 -5.90 18.77 -23.17
C ALA A 103 -5.17 17.69 -23.99
N ALA A 104 -3.85 17.79 -24.10
CA ALA A 104 -2.98 16.84 -24.79
C ALA A 104 -2.18 16.01 -23.79
N VAL A 105 -2.61 14.77 -23.55
CA VAL A 105 -2.06 13.87 -22.52
C VAL A 105 -1.12 12.84 -23.14
N ASN A 106 0.18 13.03 -22.92
CA ASN A 106 1.26 12.21 -23.46
C ASN A 106 1.71 11.07 -22.53
N GLY A 107 1.03 10.87 -21.40
CA GLY A 107 1.44 9.90 -20.39
C GLY A 107 0.55 9.95 -19.15
N ARG A 108 1.15 9.82 -17.96
CA ARG A 108 0.41 9.80 -16.69
C ARG A 108 -0.29 11.15 -16.43
N ALA A 109 -1.60 11.12 -16.21
CA ALA A 109 -2.42 12.25 -15.78
C ALA A 109 -3.24 11.83 -14.55
N TYR A 110 -2.71 12.08 -13.35
CA TYR A 110 -3.33 11.64 -12.09
C TYR A 110 -3.74 12.80 -11.20
N GLY A 111 -4.84 12.62 -10.47
CA GLY A 111 -5.32 13.55 -9.47
C GLY A 111 -5.51 14.96 -9.99
N GLY A 112 -4.96 15.96 -9.28
CA GLY A 112 -4.95 17.37 -9.70
C GLY A 112 -4.59 17.59 -11.17
N ALA A 113 -3.61 16.89 -11.75
CA ALA A 113 -3.30 17.03 -13.18
C ALA A 113 -4.43 16.51 -14.09
N LEU A 114 -5.13 15.45 -13.68
CA LEU A 114 -6.35 15.02 -14.38
C LEU A 114 -7.46 16.05 -14.20
N GLU A 115 -7.60 16.68 -13.03
CA GLU A 115 -8.56 17.78 -12.84
C GLU A 115 -8.31 18.90 -13.85
N LEU A 116 -7.05 19.34 -14.01
CA LEU A 116 -6.70 20.33 -15.05
C LEU A 116 -7.12 19.90 -16.46
N ALA A 117 -6.93 18.62 -16.81
CA ALA A 117 -7.37 18.08 -18.09
C ALA A 117 -8.91 18.05 -18.23
N LEU A 118 -9.64 17.76 -17.15
CA LEU A 118 -11.11 17.78 -17.13
C LEU A 118 -11.71 19.19 -17.24
N GLY A 119 -10.90 20.23 -16.99
CA GLY A 119 -11.25 21.61 -17.31
C GLY A 119 -11.32 21.88 -18.81
N ALA A 120 -10.66 21.06 -19.64
CA ALA A 120 -10.73 21.18 -21.09
C ALA A 120 -12.08 20.68 -21.63
N ARG A 121 -12.38 21.03 -22.88
CA ARG A 121 -13.55 20.52 -23.61
C ARG A 121 -13.34 19.09 -24.09
N VAL A 122 -12.13 18.79 -24.55
CA VAL A 122 -11.74 17.48 -25.07
C VAL A 122 -10.38 17.11 -24.51
N ILE A 123 -10.22 15.84 -24.15
CA ILE A 123 -8.93 15.25 -23.79
C ILE A 123 -8.50 14.36 -24.96
N VAL A 124 -7.29 14.58 -25.46
CA VAL A 124 -6.62 13.79 -26.48
C VAL A 124 -5.44 13.09 -25.84
N CYS A 125 -5.21 11.81 -26.15
CA CYS A 125 -4.18 11.04 -25.47
C CYS A 125 -3.38 10.11 -26.38
N SER A 126 -2.11 9.92 -26.00
CA SER A 126 -1.25 8.89 -26.61
C SER A 126 -1.57 7.50 -26.06
N ALA A 127 -1.14 6.44 -26.75
CA ALA A 127 -1.27 5.06 -26.29
C ALA A 127 -0.60 4.77 -24.93
N ALA A 128 0.40 5.56 -24.54
CA ALA A 128 1.09 5.45 -23.25
C ALA A 128 0.35 6.16 -22.09
N ALA A 129 -0.76 6.84 -22.35
CA ALA A 129 -1.48 7.60 -21.35
C ALA A 129 -2.17 6.71 -20.32
N THR A 130 -2.20 7.19 -19.07
CA THR A 130 -2.95 6.56 -17.97
C THR A 130 -3.61 7.62 -17.11
N PHE A 131 -4.86 7.38 -16.71
CA PHE A 131 -5.72 8.34 -16.01
C PHE A 131 -6.19 7.80 -14.68
N GLY A 132 -6.29 8.61 -13.61
CA GLY A 132 -6.81 8.12 -12.34
C GLY A 132 -6.85 9.15 -11.21
N PHE A 133 -7.67 8.87 -10.20
CA PHE A 133 -7.87 9.68 -9.00
C PHE A 133 -7.41 8.93 -7.74
N PRO A 134 -6.10 8.92 -7.42
CA PRO A 134 -5.58 8.16 -6.29
C PRO A 134 -5.90 8.78 -4.92
N GLU A 135 -6.61 9.91 -4.84
CA GLU A 135 -6.88 10.69 -3.62
C GLU A 135 -7.50 9.85 -2.50
N VAL A 136 -8.43 8.95 -2.85
CA VAL A 136 -9.09 8.08 -1.86
C VAL A 136 -8.11 7.16 -1.14
N THR A 137 -6.99 6.82 -1.77
CA THR A 137 -5.92 5.99 -1.17
C THR A 137 -5.07 6.77 -0.16
N LEU A 138 -5.20 8.10 -0.16
CA LEU A 138 -4.59 9.02 0.79
C LEU A 138 -5.58 9.53 1.84
N GLY A 139 -6.82 9.02 1.86
CA GLY A 139 -7.87 9.55 2.73
C GLY A 139 -8.42 10.91 2.28
N LEU A 140 -8.26 11.26 1.00
CA LEU A 140 -8.71 12.52 0.40
C LEU A 140 -9.74 12.29 -0.71
N ILE A 141 -10.29 13.39 -1.21
CA ILE A 141 -11.08 13.45 -2.44
C ILE A 141 -10.39 14.43 -3.41
N PRO A 142 -10.74 14.44 -4.72
CA PRO A 142 -10.30 15.53 -5.60
C PRO A 142 -10.77 16.88 -5.06
N GLY A 143 -9.92 17.90 -5.17
CA GLY A 143 -10.18 19.24 -4.61
C GLY A 143 -10.25 20.36 -5.65
N GLY A 144 -9.93 20.06 -6.91
CA GLY A 144 -9.99 20.97 -8.06
C GLY A 144 -11.22 20.75 -8.95
N GLY A 145 -12.31 20.18 -8.43
CA GLY A 145 -13.55 19.96 -9.14
C GLY A 145 -13.70 18.58 -9.79
N GLY A 146 -12.76 17.65 -9.55
CA GLY A 146 -12.76 16.32 -10.13
C GLY A 146 -14.02 15.50 -9.80
N THR A 147 -14.63 15.69 -8.63
CA THR A 147 -15.88 14.98 -8.27
C THR A 147 -17.06 15.37 -9.15
N GLN A 148 -16.98 16.54 -9.80
CA GLN A 148 -18.03 17.08 -10.64
C GLN A 148 -17.69 16.99 -12.12
N LEU A 149 -16.49 17.43 -12.51
CA LEU A 149 -16.10 17.53 -13.92
C LEU A 149 -15.91 16.17 -14.58
N LEU A 150 -15.49 15.14 -13.84
CA LEU A 150 -15.30 13.79 -14.38
C LEU A 150 -16.61 13.21 -14.96
N ARG A 151 -17.74 13.54 -14.33
CA ARG A 151 -19.06 13.04 -14.74
C ARG A 151 -19.46 13.51 -16.13
N ARG A 152 -18.94 14.66 -16.60
CA ARG A 152 -19.19 15.19 -17.96
C ARG A 152 -18.61 14.29 -19.05
N PHE A 153 -17.66 13.43 -18.70
CA PHE A 153 -16.96 12.55 -19.64
C PHE A 153 -17.41 11.10 -19.57
N VAL A 154 -17.54 10.55 -18.36
CA VAL A 154 -17.72 9.08 -18.17
C VAL A 154 -19.03 8.72 -17.47
N GLY A 155 -19.85 9.72 -17.14
CA GLY A 155 -21.07 9.56 -16.38
C GLY A 155 -20.89 9.17 -14.91
N THR A 156 -22.00 9.11 -14.18
CA THR A 156 -21.99 9.02 -12.70
C THR A 156 -21.45 7.68 -12.18
N ALA A 157 -21.81 6.57 -12.82
CA ALA A 157 -21.38 5.24 -12.38
C ALA A 157 -19.87 5.03 -12.55
N MET A 158 -19.30 5.38 -13.70
CA MET A 158 -17.85 5.26 -13.89
C MET A 158 -17.11 6.28 -13.02
N ALA A 159 -17.61 7.51 -12.88
CA ALA A 159 -17.00 8.50 -12.01
C ALA A 159 -16.90 8.01 -10.56
N LEU A 160 -17.98 7.48 -9.98
CA LEU A 160 -17.95 6.90 -8.63
C LEU A 160 -16.97 5.73 -8.52
N ASP A 161 -16.84 4.91 -9.56
CA ASP A 161 -15.93 3.77 -9.54
C ASP A 161 -14.47 4.25 -9.48
N LEU A 162 -14.09 5.17 -10.37
CA LEU A 162 -12.74 5.76 -10.39
C LEU A 162 -12.43 6.51 -9.09
N LEU A 163 -13.37 7.29 -8.57
CA LEU A 163 -13.18 8.10 -7.37
C LEU A 163 -13.08 7.24 -6.10
N THR A 164 -13.90 6.20 -5.95
CA THR A 164 -13.96 5.39 -4.71
C THR A 164 -12.94 4.26 -4.67
N THR A 165 -12.46 3.79 -5.83
CA THR A 165 -11.42 2.75 -5.91
C THR A 165 -10.02 3.34 -6.07
N GLY A 166 -9.91 4.53 -6.65
CA GLY A 166 -8.64 5.14 -7.04
C GLY A 166 -7.89 4.38 -8.14
N ARG A 167 -8.56 3.45 -8.84
CA ARG A 167 -7.95 2.69 -9.94
C ARG A 167 -7.66 3.60 -11.12
N SER A 168 -6.67 3.20 -11.92
CA SER A 168 -6.34 3.90 -13.17
C SER A 168 -7.00 3.26 -14.39
N LEU A 169 -7.23 4.07 -15.42
CA LEU A 169 -7.57 3.64 -16.78
C LEU A 169 -6.34 3.68 -17.68
N SER A 170 -6.18 2.66 -18.52
CA SER A 170 -5.29 2.72 -19.68
C SER A 170 -5.84 3.69 -20.73
N ALA A 171 -5.03 4.07 -21.72
CA ALA A 171 -5.48 4.93 -22.81
C ALA A 171 -6.67 4.32 -23.58
N GLY A 172 -6.65 3.00 -23.83
CA GLY A 172 -7.73 2.28 -24.48
C GLY A 172 -9.02 2.27 -23.65
N ASP A 173 -8.92 1.97 -22.35
CA ASP A 173 -10.09 1.98 -21.46
C ASP A 173 -10.67 3.39 -21.28
N ALA A 174 -9.81 4.42 -21.24
CA ALA A 174 -10.22 5.81 -21.18
C ALA A 174 -10.98 6.22 -22.45
N ALA A 175 -10.56 5.74 -23.63
CA ALA A 175 -11.26 5.97 -24.88
C ALA A 175 -12.61 5.25 -24.93
N ALA A 176 -12.66 3.98 -24.53
CA ALA A 176 -13.89 3.21 -24.45
C ALA A 176 -14.90 3.82 -23.45
N ALA A 177 -14.42 4.42 -22.36
CA ALA A 177 -15.25 5.09 -21.36
C ALA A 177 -15.68 6.52 -21.75
N GLY A 178 -15.18 7.09 -22.85
CA GLY A 178 -15.46 8.47 -23.25
C GLY A 178 -14.63 9.54 -22.54
N LEU A 179 -13.64 9.16 -21.73
CA LEU A 179 -12.77 10.09 -21.01
C LEU A 179 -11.80 10.84 -21.93
N ALA A 180 -11.23 10.16 -22.92
CA ALA A 180 -10.22 10.72 -23.81
C ALA A 180 -10.31 10.16 -25.23
N ARG A 181 -9.84 10.90 -26.23
CA ARG A 181 -9.68 10.41 -27.61
C ARG A 181 -8.25 9.90 -27.79
N LEU A 182 -8.11 8.58 -27.98
CA LEU A 182 -6.84 7.98 -28.33
C LEU A 182 -6.45 8.39 -29.75
N VAL A 183 -5.22 8.87 -29.93
CA VAL A 183 -4.67 9.27 -31.24
C VAL A 183 -3.40 8.51 -31.59
N ASP A 184 -3.20 8.32 -32.88
CA ASP A 184 -1.96 7.83 -33.44
C ASP A 184 -0.95 8.99 -33.55
N GLY A 185 0.21 8.86 -32.91
CA GLY A 185 1.28 9.86 -32.95
C GLY A 185 1.27 10.86 -31.79
N ASP A 186 1.73 12.09 -32.06
CA ASP A 186 1.90 13.12 -31.05
C ASP A 186 0.56 13.74 -30.62
N PRO A 187 0.15 13.60 -29.33
CA PRO A 187 -1.12 14.13 -28.86
C PRO A 187 -1.19 15.67 -28.92
N VAL A 188 -0.07 16.39 -28.90
CA VAL A 188 -0.08 17.86 -28.97
C VAL A 188 -0.47 18.31 -30.38
N THR A 189 0.14 17.72 -31.40
CA THR A 189 -0.20 17.99 -32.80
C THR A 189 -1.68 17.69 -33.08
N ALA A 190 -2.18 16.55 -32.61
CA ALA A 190 -3.60 16.21 -32.74
C ALA A 190 -4.51 17.19 -31.98
N ALA A 191 -4.13 17.60 -30.77
CA ALA A 191 -4.89 18.56 -29.97
C ALA A 191 -4.98 19.94 -30.64
N VAL A 192 -3.90 20.42 -31.27
CA VAL A 192 -3.91 21.69 -32.03
C VAL A 192 -4.88 21.61 -33.21
N ALA A 193 -4.88 20.50 -33.97
CA ALA A 193 -5.82 20.30 -35.07
C ALA A 193 -7.28 20.28 -34.57
N ILE A 194 -7.56 19.51 -33.51
CA ILE A 194 -8.90 19.44 -32.89
C ILE A 194 -9.34 20.80 -32.33
N ALA A 195 -8.41 21.56 -31.73
CA ALA A 195 -8.70 22.89 -31.21
C ALA A 195 -9.17 23.85 -32.32
N HIS A 196 -8.53 23.81 -33.49
CA HIS A 196 -8.95 24.57 -34.67
C HIS A 196 -10.34 24.17 -35.18
N GLU A 197 -10.64 22.86 -35.20
CA GLU A 197 -11.96 22.37 -35.62
C GLU A 197 -13.06 22.84 -34.67
N LEU A 198 -12.82 22.70 -33.35
CA LEU A 198 -13.77 23.11 -32.32
C LEU A 198 -13.99 24.63 -32.31
N ALA A 199 -12.99 25.44 -32.68
CA ALA A 199 -13.11 26.90 -32.69
C ALA A 199 -14.14 27.40 -33.72
N ARG A 200 -14.46 26.57 -34.72
CA ARG A 200 -15.48 26.86 -35.75
C ARG A 200 -16.86 26.35 -35.38
N GLN A 201 -16.99 25.64 -34.28
CA GLN A 201 -18.23 25.04 -33.82
C GLN A 201 -18.84 25.89 -32.69
N PRO A 202 -20.17 25.95 -32.59
CA PRO A 202 -20.81 26.59 -31.45
C PRO A 202 -20.42 25.86 -30.16
N PRO A 203 -20.42 26.56 -29.01
CA PRO A 203 -20.17 25.89 -27.75
C PRO A 203 -21.23 24.82 -27.47
N GLU A 204 -20.86 23.54 -27.55
CA GLU A 204 -21.64 22.42 -27.02
C GLU A 204 -21.91 22.59 -25.51
N ASN A 205 -23.17 22.47 -25.14
CA ASN A 205 -23.61 22.40 -23.74
C ASN A 205 -23.35 20.99 -23.21
N THR A 206 -22.15 20.73 -22.69
CA THR A 206 -21.72 19.41 -22.18
C THR A 206 -22.37 19.00 -20.84
N GLY A 207 -23.55 19.52 -20.52
CA GLY A 207 -24.18 19.37 -19.21
C GLY A 207 -25.62 18.88 -19.30
N ASN A 208 -25.80 17.57 -19.14
CA ASN A 208 -26.84 16.92 -18.33
C ASN A 208 -27.06 15.49 -18.83
N GLU A 209 -26.23 14.56 -18.36
CA GLU A 209 -26.75 13.20 -18.18
C GLU A 209 -27.91 13.28 -17.17
N GLU A 210 -28.99 12.53 -17.41
CA GLU A 210 -29.96 12.17 -16.38
C GLU A 210 -29.24 11.33 -15.32
N ALA A 211 -28.58 12.00 -14.37
CA ALA A 211 -27.89 11.34 -13.29
C ALA A 211 -28.90 10.94 -12.21
N ASP A 212 -29.04 9.65 -11.98
CA ASP A 212 -29.95 9.10 -10.98
C ASP A 212 -29.28 8.97 -9.60
N LEU A 213 -29.87 9.62 -8.59
CA LEU A 213 -29.48 9.51 -7.19
C LEU A 213 -29.56 8.07 -6.67
N THR A 214 -30.38 7.20 -7.27
CA THR A 214 -30.50 5.78 -6.87
C THR A 214 -29.18 5.03 -7.06
N VAL A 215 -28.46 5.28 -8.16
CA VAL A 215 -27.15 4.67 -8.45
C VAL A 215 -26.13 4.99 -7.35
N ILE A 216 -26.19 6.21 -6.82
CA ILE A 216 -25.28 6.66 -5.76
C ILE A 216 -25.63 5.96 -4.44
N ARG A 217 -26.91 5.94 -4.07
CA ARG A 217 -27.41 5.28 -2.84
C ARG A 217 -27.15 3.78 -2.84
N ASP A 218 -27.32 3.12 -3.98
CA ASP A 218 -27.06 1.70 -4.15
C ASP A 218 -25.58 1.36 -3.98
N ARG A 219 -24.69 2.22 -4.46
CA ARG A 219 -23.24 2.03 -4.25
C ARG A 219 -22.81 2.32 -2.82
N GLU A 220 -23.32 3.39 -2.23
CA GLU A 220 -23.02 3.76 -0.85
C GLU A 220 -23.47 2.67 0.13
N SER A 221 -24.69 2.14 -0.04
CA SER A 221 -25.22 1.07 0.81
C SER A 221 -24.45 -0.25 0.73
N ARG A 222 -23.74 -0.51 -0.39
CA ARG A 222 -22.90 -1.70 -0.58
C ARG A 222 -21.47 -1.53 -0.04
N ASP A 223 -21.04 -0.31 0.29
CA ASP A 223 -19.70 0.00 0.78
C ASP A 223 -19.61 -0.12 2.31
N VAL A 224 -19.66 -1.37 2.79
CA VAL A 224 -19.71 -1.72 4.23
C VAL A 224 -18.54 -1.18 5.05
N ALA A 225 -17.37 -1.01 4.43
CA ALA A 225 -16.15 -0.47 5.07
C ALA A 225 -15.81 0.92 4.50
N SER A 226 -16.83 1.77 4.33
CA SER A 226 -16.65 3.11 3.75
C SER A 226 -15.70 3.95 4.61
N THR A 227 -14.67 4.51 3.99
CA THR A 227 -13.76 5.47 4.62
C THR A 227 -14.39 6.86 4.66
N GLU A 228 -13.80 7.80 5.41
CA GLU A 228 -14.28 9.19 5.39
C GLU A 228 -14.20 9.80 3.99
N ALA A 229 -13.13 9.49 3.24
CA ALA A 229 -12.96 9.91 1.86
C ALA A 229 -14.08 9.39 0.93
N LYS A 230 -14.44 8.11 1.02
CA LYS A 230 -15.52 7.54 0.20
C LYS A 230 -16.88 8.16 0.51
N ARG A 231 -17.22 8.34 1.79
CA ARG A 231 -18.42 9.08 2.20
C ARG A 231 -18.43 10.51 1.67
N ALA A 232 -17.28 11.18 1.68
CA ALA A 232 -17.15 12.52 1.11
C ALA A 232 -17.36 12.54 -0.42
N ILE A 233 -16.87 11.54 -1.14
CA ILE A 233 -17.12 11.36 -2.58
C ILE A 233 -18.63 11.22 -2.84
N PHE A 234 -19.30 10.29 -2.15
CA PHE A 234 -20.74 10.09 -2.30
C PHE A 234 -21.52 11.37 -2.00
N ALA A 235 -21.15 12.10 -0.95
CA ALA A 235 -21.78 13.37 -0.60
C ALA A 235 -21.59 14.45 -1.67
N ALA A 236 -20.36 14.65 -2.15
CA ALA A 236 -20.04 15.67 -3.17
C ALA A 236 -20.72 15.37 -4.50
N VAL A 237 -20.68 14.11 -4.95
CA VAL A 237 -21.34 13.68 -6.18
C VAL A 237 -22.86 13.79 -6.05
N SER A 238 -23.45 13.37 -4.94
CA SER A 238 -24.90 13.49 -4.69
C SER A 238 -25.36 14.94 -4.70
N ALA A 239 -24.62 15.84 -4.04
CA ALA A 239 -24.92 17.26 -4.05
C ALA A 239 -24.88 17.84 -5.47
N GLY A 240 -23.90 17.41 -6.28
CA GLY A 240 -23.80 17.78 -7.68
C GLY A 240 -24.96 17.29 -8.54
N VAL A 241 -25.42 16.05 -8.32
CA VAL A 241 -26.61 15.51 -9.01
C VAL A 241 -27.87 16.29 -8.61
N ALA A 242 -28.08 16.51 -7.32
CA ALA A 242 -29.33 17.07 -6.81
C ALA A 242 -29.44 18.59 -7.01
N GLY A 243 -28.33 19.32 -6.90
CA GLY A 243 -28.30 20.79 -6.87
C GLY A 243 -27.43 21.44 -7.93
N GLY A 244 -26.92 20.68 -8.90
CA GLY A 244 -26.03 21.18 -9.95
C GLY A 244 -24.55 21.29 -9.52
N ILE A 245 -23.69 21.62 -10.49
CA ILE A 245 -22.23 21.58 -10.33
C ILE A 245 -21.72 22.44 -9.17
N GLU A 246 -22.26 23.65 -8.97
CA GLU A 246 -21.84 24.55 -7.89
C GLU A 246 -22.13 23.97 -6.51
N ALA A 247 -23.29 23.31 -6.33
CA ALA A 247 -23.63 22.65 -5.08
C ALA A 247 -22.66 21.49 -4.78
N GLY A 248 -22.29 20.73 -5.81
CA GLY A 248 -21.30 19.67 -5.72
C GLY A 248 -19.90 20.20 -5.38
N LEU A 249 -19.44 21.26 -6.05
CA LEU A 249 -18.14 21.90 -5.79
C LEU A 249 -18.04 22.48 -4.38
N ARG A 250 -19.13 23.08 -3.87
CA ARG A 250 -19.17 23.55 -2.48
C ARG A 250 -18.96 22.40 -1.50
N VAL A 251 -19.66 21.28 -1.68
CA VAL A 251 -19.49 20.09 -0.83
C VAL A 251 -18.11 19.46 -1.01
N GLU A 252 -17.58 19.40 -2.24
CA GLU A 252 -16.22 18.94 -2.50
C GLU A 252 -15.21 19.76 -1.69
N ARG A 253 -15.27 21.09 -1.78
CA ARG A 253 -14.38 21.99 -1.04
C ARG A 253 -14.46 21.78 0.47
N GLU A 254 -15.66 21.81 1.03
CA GLU A 254 -15.90 21.64 2.47
C GLU A 254 -15.34 20.30 2.97
N ARG A 255 -15.58 19.21 2.22
CA ARG A 255 -15.12 17.88 2.59
C ARG A 255 -13.62 17.71 2.40
N PHE A 256 -13.06 18.26 1.32
CA PHE A 256 -11.63 18.21 1.04
C PHE A 256 -10.83 18.88 2.16
N ILE A 257 -11.21 20.10 2.60
CA ILE A 257 -10.56 20.80 3.72
C ILE A 257 -10.65 19.97 5.00
N LYS A 258 -11.83 19.41 5.30
CA LYS A 258 -12.02 18.57 6.49
C LYS A 258 -11.10 17.34 6.46
N LEU A 259 -11.00 16.66 5.32
CA LEU A 259 -10.18 15.46 5.16
C LEU A 259 -8.67 15.78 5.20
N LEU A 260 -8.26 16.93 4.66
CA LEU A 260 -6.88 17.42 4.77
C LEU A 260 -6.42 17.60 6.22
N GLN A 261 -7.35 17.91 7.12
CA GLN A 261 -7.10 18.05 8.56
C GLN A 261 -7.41 16.75 9.33
N GLY A 262 -7.82 15.69 8.63
CA GLY A 262 -8.33 14.46 9.20
C GLY A 262 -7.25 13.40 9.49
N PRO A 263 -7.62 12.38 10.30
CA PRO A 263 -6.70 11.32 10.71
C PRO A 263 -6.25 10.42 9.54
N GLU A 264 -7.11 10.16 8.55
CA GLU A 264 -6.76 9.28 7.42
C GLU A 264 -5.64 9.86 6.54
N PHE A 265 -5.65 11.19 6.31
CA PHE A 265 -4.59 11.88 5.58
C PHE A 265 -3.30 11.95 6.41
N ALA A 266 -3.40 12.23 7.72
CA ALA A 266 -2.25 12.21 8.62
C ALA A 266 -1.56 10.83 8.64
N ALA A 267 -2.34 9.74 8.68
CA ALA A 267 -1.86 8.36 8.59
C ALA A 267 -1.17 8.07 7.24
N SER A 268 -1.76 8.52 6.14
CA SER A 268 -1.18 8.32 4.80
C SER A 268 0.14 9.05 4.64
N ARG A 269 0.25 10.28 5.17
CA ARG A 269 1.49 11.07 5.20
C ARG A 269 2.55 10.38 6.06
N HIS A 270 2.18 9.94 7.27
CA HIS A 270 3.06 9.22 8.19
C HIS A 270 3.74 8.02 7.51
N LEU A 271 2.95 7.12 6.93
CA LEU A 271 3.46 5.94 6.23
C LEU A 271 4.37 6.30 5.05
N ARG A 272 4.02 7.33 4.27
CA ARG A 272 4.85 7.82 3.16
C ARG A 272 6.19 8.37 3.65
N ASP A 273 6.18 9.14 4.72
CA ASP A 273 7.38 9.75 5.30
C ASP A 273 8.32 8.66 5.85
N ILE A 274 7.78 7.58 6.45
CA ILE A 274 8.55 6.38 6.82
C ILE A 274 9.19 5.72 5.58
N GLU A 275 8.39 5.39 4.56
CA GLU A 275 8.92 4.77 3.33
C GLU A 275 9.98 5.65 2.65
N SER A 276 9.81 6.98 2.68
CA SER A 276 10.76 7.93 2.11
C SER A 276 12.10 7.88 2.85
N ARG A 277 12.10 7.89 4.18
CA ARG A 277 13.32 7.77 4.98
C ARG A 277 14.03 6.44 4.76
N ILE A 278 13.31 5.33 4.72
CA ILE A 278 13.91 3.99 4.44
C ILE A 278 14.56 3.98 3.05
N ARG A 279 13.90 4.56 2.04
CA ARG A 279 14.47 4.69 0.68
C ARG A 279 15.69 5.61 0.63
N GLN A 280 15.70 6.70 1.40
CA GLN A 280 16.85 7.61 1.46
C GLN A 280 18.04 6.95 2.15
N ALA A 281 17.82 6.27 3.28
CA ALA A 281 18.84 5.55 4.03
C ALA A 281 19.53 4.48 3.17
N THR A 282 18.75 3.70 2.41
CA THR A 282 19.31 2.65 1.52
C THR A 282 20.06 3.21 0.30
N ARG A 283 19.80 4.46 -0.12
CA ARG A 283 20.51 5.13 -1.22
C ARG A 283 21.81 5.80 -0.80
N ALA A 284 21.94 6.21 0.46
CA ALA A 284 23.11 6.93 0.97
C ALA A 284 24.35 6.04 1.24
N SER A 285 24.24 4.74 0.98
CA SER A 285 25.28 3.74 1.25
C SER A 285 26.49 3.82 0.32
N SER A 286 27.68 3.62 0.87
CA SER A 286 28.95 3.49 0.14
C SER A 286 29.30 2.05 -0.25
N LEU A 287 28.50 1.05 0.15
CA LEU A 287 28.75 -0.35 -0.16
C LEU A 287 28.54 -0.64 -1.67
N PRO A 288 29.28 -1.58 -2.28
CA PRO A 288 29.03 -1.98 -3.66
C PRO A 288 27.62 -2.57 -3.81
N PRO A 289 26.97 -2.42 -4.98
CA PRO A 289 25.68 -3.05 -5.22
C PRO A 289 25.81 -4.57 -5.27
N LEU A 290 24.82 -5.29 -4.75
CA LEU A 290 24.73 -6.75 -4.85
C LEU A 290 24.15 -7.11 -6.21
N SER A 291 25.02 -7.34 -7.20
CA SER A 291 24.62 -7.55 -8.60
C SER A 291 24.06 -8.94 -8.90
N THR A 292 24.53 -9.95 -8.17
CA THR A 292 24.20 -11.37 -8.40
C THR A 292 23.65 -12.01 -7.14
N LEU A 293 22.41 -12.49 -7.21
CA LEU A 293 21.67 -13.14 -6.13
C LEU A 293 21.54 -14.65 -6.37
N GLY A 294 22.01 -15.45 -5.42
CA GLY A 294 21.69 -16.86 -5.30
C GLY A 294 20.40 -17.07 -4.54
N VAL A 295 19.50 -17.94 -5.03
CA VAL A 295 18.28 -18.34 -4.31
C VAL A 295 18.24 -19.85 -4.19
N ILE A 296 18.12 -20.36 -2.96
CA ILE A 296 18.09 -21.80 -2.69
C ILE A 296 16.65 -22.24 -2.39
N GLY A 297 16.10 -23.08 -3.24
CA GLY A 297 14.71 -23.53 -3.25
C GLY A 297 13.89 -22.87 -4.37
N GLY A 298 13.39 -23.68 -5.30
CA GLY A 298 12.47 -23.34 -6.38
C GLY A 298 10.99 -23.42 -5.99
N GLY A 299 10.69 -23.57 -4.69
CA GLY A 299 9.33 -23.52 -4.16
C GLY A 299 8.67 -22.14 -4.30
N GLN A 300 7.48 -21.97 -3.71
CA GLN A 300 6.69 -20.73 -3.85
C GLN A 300 7.44 -19.45 -3.45
N MET A 301 8.17 -19.48 -2.33
CA MET A 301 8.92 -18.33 -1.84
C MET A 301 10.17 -18.07 -2.69
N GLY A 302 11.05 -19.07 -2.85
CA GLY A 302 12.30 -18.86 -3.57
C GLY A 302 12.10 -18.53 -5.05
N SER A 303 11.15 -19.17 -5.75
CA SER A 303 10.80 -18.77 -7.13
C SER A 303 10.28 -17.33 -7.20
N GLY A 304 9.50 -16.88 -6.22
CA GLY A 304 9.03 -15.49 -6.12
C GLY A 304 10.15 -14.49 -5.87
N ILE A 305 11.07 -14.80 -4.95
CA ILE A 305 12.25 -13.97 -4.64
C ILE A 305 13.13 -13.82 -5.89
N ALA A 306 13.47 -14.95 -6.53
CA ALA A 306 14.27 -15.00 -7.75
C ALA A 306 13.60 -14.21 -8.90
N ALA A 307 12.31 -14.43 -9.13
CA ALA A 307 11.58 -13.76 -10.20
C ALA A 307 11.50 -12.24 -9.99
N VAL A 308 11.24 -11.78 -8.75
CA VAL A 308 11.22 -10.35 -8.42
C VAL A 308 12.60 -9.73 -8.60
N ALA A 309 13.67 -10.36 -8.12
CA ALA A 309 15.03 -9.86 -8.27
C ALA A 309 15.39 -9.68 -9.75
N SER A 310 15.16 -10.71 -10.57
CA SER A 310 15.43 -10.66 -12.02
C SER A 310 14.60 -9.59 -12.73
N SER A 311 13.32 -9.41 -12.37
CA SER A 311 12.46 -8.35 -12.94
C SER A 311 12.94 -6.93 -12.64
N ARG A 312 13.83 -6.78 -11.64
CA ARG A 312 14.43 -5.50 -11.23
C ARG A 312 15.87 -5.34 -11.69
N GLY A 313 16.34 -6.20 -12.59
CA GLY A 313 17.67 -6.10 -13.19
C GLY A 313 18.80 -6.74 -12.37
N ILE A 314 18.47 -7.55 -11.35
CA ILE A 314 19.47 -8.28 -10.55
C ILE A 314 19.71 -9.65 -11.21
N ASP A 315 20.96 -10.04 -11.39
CA ASP A 315 21.32 -11.35 -11.93
C ASP A 315 21.00 -12.44 -10.92
N VAL A 316 20.41 -13.56 -11.38
CA VAL A 316 19.91 -14.61 -10.48
C VAL A 316 20.47 -15.98 -10.83
N VAL A 317 20.95 -16.68 -9.80
CA VAL A 317 21.21 -18.12 -9.82
C VAL A 317 20.23 -18.80 -8.88
N ILE A 318 19.28 -19.57 -9.41
CA ILE A 318 18.32 -20.33 -8.60
C ILE A 318 18.68 -21.82 -8.59
N ARG A 319 18.64 -22.42 -7.39
CA ARG A 319 18.88 -23.84 -7.20
C ARG A 319 17.69 -24.55 -6.58
N ASP A 320 17.32 -25.70 -7.12
CA ASP A 320 16.42 -26.69 -6.50
C ASP A 320 16.91 -28.10 -6.82
N VAL A 321 16.48 -29.11 -6.08
CA VAL A 321 16.77 -30.52 -6.40
C VAL A 321 15.88 -31.05 -7.54
N ASP A 322 14.81 -30.33 -7.86
CA ASP A 322 13.76 -30.72 -8.80
C ASP A 322 13.70 -29.77 -10.01
N ASP A 323 13.96 -30.33 -11.20
CA ASP A 323 13.95 -29.59 -12.47
C ASP A 323 12.56 -29.01 -12.82
N GLU A 324 11.46 -29.66 -12.39
CA GLU A 324 10.11 -29.15 -12.65
C GLU A 324 9.86 -27.85 -11.88
N ARG A 325 10.36 -27.76 -10.64
CA ARG A 325 10.29 -26.52 -9.84
C ARG A 325 11.10 -25.40 -10.47
N LEU A 326 12.27 -25.72 -11.02
CA LEU A 326 13.10 -24.75 -11.74
C LEU A 326 12.41 -24.23 -13.00
N ALA A 327 11.79 -25.12 -13.79
CA ALA A 327 11.01 -24.72 -14.96
C ALA A 327 9.82 -23.82 -14.58
N ALA A 328 9.09 -24.16 -13.51
CA ALA A 328 8.00 -23.33 -12.99
C ALA A 328 8.49 -21.96 -12.50
N ALA A 329 9.65 -21.91 -11.84
CA ALA A 329 10.27 -20.65 -11.42
C ALA A 329 10.64 -19.75 -12.61
N GLN A 330 11.18 -20.34 -13.69
CA GLN A 330 11.48 -19.61 -14.92
C GLN A 330 10.22 -19.06 -15.59
N GLN A 331 9.12 -19.83 -15.60
CA GLN A 331 7.84 -19.36 -16.11
C GLN A 331 7.31 -18.16 -15.30
N ARG A 332 7.37 -18.24 -13.96
CA ARG A 332 7.00 -17.13 -13.07
C ARG A 332 7.83 -15.87 -13.34
N ARG A 333 9.14 -16.02 -13.54
CA ARG A 333 10.04 -14.93 -13.94
C ARG A 333 9.62 -14.30 -15.26
N ASN A 334 9.36 -15.10 -16.30
CA ASN A 334 8.97 -14.59 -17.62
C ASN A 334 7.66 -13.77 -17.55
N GLN A 335 6.69 -14.21 -16.74
CA GLN A 335 5.44 -13.48 -16.52
C GLN A 335 5.67 -12.11 -15.86
N LEU A 336 6.49 -12.05 -14.80
CA LEU A 336 6.80 -10.78 -14.12
C LEU A 336 7.61 -9.83 -15.01
N VAL A 337 8.58 -10.36 -15.78
CA VAL A 337 9.37 -9.55 -16.72
C VAL A 337 8.48 -8.96 -17.82
N ALA A 338 7.55 -9.74 -18.37
CA ALA A 338 6.62 -9.27 -19.39
C ALA A 338 5.66 -8.16 -18.88
N GLN A 339 5.42 -8.10 -17.57
CA GLN A 339 4.62 -7.05 -16.93
C GLN A 339 5.44 -5.78 -16.62
N GLY A 340 6.77 -5.88 -16.64
CA GLY A 340 7.69 -4.77 -16.37
C GLY A 340 8.08 -3.99 -17.62
N SER A 341 8.56 -2.76 -17.42
CA SER A 341 9.08 -1.89 -18.49
C SER A 341 10.62 -1.81 -18.53
N GLY A 342 11.31 -2.67 -17.76
CA GLY A 342 12.75 -2.61 -17.51
C GLY A 342 13.57 -3.75 -18.13
N HIS A 343 14.90 -3.61 -18.04
CA HIS A 343 15.84 -4.66 -18.40
C HIS A 343 15.84 -5.75 -17.32
N ALA A 344 15.59 -7.00 -17.71
CA ALA A 344 15.63 -8.13 -16.79
C ALA A 344 17.07 -8.58 -16.55
N GLY A 345 17.42 -8.91 -15.30
CA GLY A 345 18.71 -9.51 -14.98
C GLY A 345 18.81 -10.92 -15.55
N SER A 346 20.04 -11.42 -15.70
CA SER A 346 20.30 -12.78 -16.16
C SER A 346 19.67 -13.84 -15.24
N TRP A 347 19.46 -15.03 -15.79
CA TRP A 347 18.79 -16.12 -15.09
C TRP A 347 19.51 -17.44 -15.35
N THR A 348 20.01 -18.04 -14.29
CA THR A 348 20.62 -19.37 -14.30
C THR A 348 19.85 -20.27 -13.35
N ALA A 349 19.29 -21.36 -13.86
CA ALA A 349 18.69 -22.42 -13.06
C ALA A 349 19.61 -23.64 -13.04
N THR A 350 19.83 -24.23 -11.86
CA THR A 350 20.70 -25.40 -11.71
C THR A 350 20.22 -26.32 -10.60
N THR A 351 20.50 -27.62 -10.72
CA THR A 351 20.34 -28.58 -9.61
C THR A 351 21.63 -28.78 -8.81
N GLY A 352 22.76 -28.35 -9.37
CA GLY A 352 24.09 -28.43 -8.78
C GLY A 352 24.51 -27.20 -7.99
N TRP A 353 25.76 -27.21 -7.52
CA TRP A 353 26.40 -26.11 -6.78
C TRP A 353 27.51 -25.41 -7.58
N ASP A 354 27.74 -25.81 -8.82
CA ASP A 354 28.83 -25.38 -9.72
C ASP A 354 28.71 -23.94 -10.25
N ARG A 355 27.65 -23.21 -9.88
CA ARG A 355 27.31 -21.88 -10.42
C ARG A 355 27.28 -20.76 -9.37
N PHE A 356 27.89 -20.99 -8.21
CA PHE A 356 27.83 -20.08 -7.06
C PHE A 356 29.11 -19.26 -6.81
N ASP A 357 30.15 -19.47 -7.61
CA ASP A 357 31.46 -18.81 -7.50
C ASP A 357 31.41 -17.28 -7.69
N GLY A 358 30.47 -16.77 -8.49
CA GLY A 358 30.24 -15.33 -8.71
C GLY A 358 29.07 -14.71 -7.92
N VAL A 359 28.46 -15.46 -6.99
CA VAL A 359 27.26 -15.02 -6.27
C VAL A 359 27.65 -14.19 -5.04
N VAL A 360 27.25 -12.91 -5.01
CA VAL A 360 27.63 -11.96 -3.95
C VAL A 360 26.63 -11.88 -2.79
N ALA A 361 25.41 -12.41 -2.99
CA ALA A 361 24.40 -12.55 -1.95
C ALA A 361 23.59 -13.83 -2.14
N VAL A 362 23.22 -14.51 -1.07
CA VAL A 362 22.34 -15.71 -1.11
C VAL A 362 21.13 -15.55 -0.20
N VAL A 363 19.96 -15.98 -0.68
CA VAL A 363 18.76 -16.17 0.14
C VAL A 363 18.34 -17.64 0.11
N GLU A 364 18.41 -18.30 1.27
CA GLU A 364 17.92 -19.65 1.50
C GLU A 364 16.40 -19.63 1.73
N ALA A 365 15.65 -20.41 0.95
CA ALA A 365 14.18 -20.49 0.98
C ALA A 365 13.66 -21.94 0.84
N VAL A 366 14.35 -22.90 1.45
CA VAL A 366 13.94 -24.30 1.57
C VAL A 366 12.92 -24.48 2.70
N PHE A 367 12.42 -25.72 2.84
CA PHE A 367 11.38 -26.06 3.83
C PHE A 367 11.78 -25.68 5.27
N GLU A 368 10.77 -25.40 6.09
CA GLU A 368 10.89 -24.94 7.48
C GLU A 368 11.27 -26.10 8.44
N VAL A 369 12.37 -26.78 8.13
CA VAL A 369 12.92 -27.90 8.90
C VAL A 369 14.32 -27.50 9.39
N PRO A 370 14.56 -27.36 10.71
CA PRO A 370 15.82 -26.84 11.22
C PRO A 370 17.06 -27.56 10.70
N LYS A 371 17.06 -28.90 10.74
CA LYS A 371 18.19 -29.71 10.25
C LYS A 371 18.48 -29.45 8.77
N LEU A 372 17.44 -29.41 7.93
CA LEU A 372 17.60 -29.15 6.50
C LEU A 372 18.23 -27.78 6.27
N LYS A 373 17.78 -26.75 6.99
CA LYS A 373 18.37 -25.40 6.87
C LYS A 373 19.81 -25.36 7.35
N HIS A 374 20.16 -26.04 8.45
CA HIS A 374 21.55 -26.18 8.89
C HIS A 374 22.44 -26.76 7.78
N ASP A 375 22.02 -27.90 7.21
CA ASP A 375 22.79 -28.61 6.17
C ASP A 375 22.94 -27.73 4.92
N VAL A 376 21.84 -27.12 4.45
CA VAL A 376 21.84 -26.24 3.26
C VAL A 376 22.69 -24.98 3.46
N LEU A 377 22.64 -24.36 4.65
CA LEU A 377 23.43 -23.15 4.93
C LEU A 377 24.93 -23.47 4.96
N ALA A 378 25.32 -24.65 5.46
CA ALA A 378 26.70 -25.11 5.42
C ALA A 378 27.18 -25.35 3.97
N ASP A 379 26.35 -26.01 3.15
CA ASP A 379 26.65 -26.23 1.72
C ASP A 379 26.80 -24.91 0.97
N VAL A 380 25.86 -23.96 1.16
CA VAL A 380 25.93 -22.62 0.56
C VAL A 380 27.25 -21.94 0.92
N ALA A 381 27.58 -21.92 2.21
CA ALA A 381 28.75 -21.19 2.68
C ALA A 381 30.08 -21.78 2.18
N ALA A 382 30.10 -23.05 1.76
CA ALA A 382 31.26 -23.70 1.17
C ALA A 382 31.49 -23.35 -0.31
N VAL A 383 30.45 -22.92 -1.04
CA VAL A 383 30.52 -22.72 -2.50
C VAL A 383 30.46 -21.26 -2.95
N VAL A 384 30.02 -20.36 -2.07
CA VAL A 384 30.00 -18.91 -2.34
C VAL A 384 31.33 -18.25 -1.96
N PRO A 385 31.67 -17.09 -2.55
CA PRO A 385 32.77 -16.25 -2.11
C PRO A 385 32.79 -15.99 -0.59
N PRO A 386 33.96 -15.85 0.04
CA PRO A 386 34.09 -15.66 1.48
C PRO A 386 33.49 -14.35 2.01
N ASP A 387 33.30 -13.37 1.13
CA ASP A 387 32.69 -12.07 1.39
C ASP A 387 31.21 -11.99 1.01
N ALA A 388 30.65 -13.02 0.36
CA ALA A 388 29.23 -13.06 0.02
C ALA A 388 28.37 -13.02 1.30
N VAL A 389 27.30 -12.21 1.28
CA VAL A 389 26.31 -12.16 2.37
C VAL A 389 25.30 -13.30 2.23
N ILE A 390 24.95 -13.93 3.34
CA ILE A 390 24.05 -15.09 3.36
C ILE A 390 22.83 -14.76 4.19
N ALA A 391 21.65 -15.06 3.67
CA ALA A 391 20.40 -14.85 4.38
C ALA A 391 19.50 -16.08 4.35
N THR A 392 18.67 -16.24 5.37
CA THR A 392 17.60 -17.27 5.42
C THR A 392 16.22 -16.61 5.46
N ASN A 393 15.32 -17.09 4.58
CA ASN A 393 13.90 -16.74 4.56
C ASN A 393 13.11 -17.69 5.49
N THR A 394 13.46 -17.69 6.77
CA THR A 394 12.70 -18.37 7.82
C THR A 394 11.66 -17.43 8.42
N SER A 395 10.55 -17.97 8.92
CA SER A 395 9.48 -17.19 9.57
C SER A 395 9.29 -17.55 11.05
N ALA A 396 9.83 -18.70 11.50
CA ALA A 396 9.65 -19.20 12.86
C ALA A 396 10.93 -19.76 13.51
N ILE A 397 11.95 -20.14 12.72
CA ILE A 397 13.20 -20.67 13.27
C ILE A 397 14.09 -19.50 13.71
N SER A 398 14.67 -19.62 14.90
CA SER A 398 15.59 -18.60 15.42
C SER A 398 16.81 -18.49 14.51
N VAL A 399 17.09 -17.29 14.01
CA VAL A 399 18.27 -17.02 13.18
C VAL A 399 19.55 -17.30 13.96
N SER A 400 19.56 -16.97 15.25
CA SER A 400 20.67 -17.24 16.16
C SER A 400 20.98 -18.73 16.25
N SER A 401 19.95 -19.59 16.22
CA SER A 401 20.17 -21.05 16.19
C SER A 401 20.78 -21.55 14.89
N LEU A 402 20.55 -20.88 13.75
CA LEU A 402 21.08 -21.26 12.44
C LEU A 402 22.49 -20.71 12.17
N ALA A 403 22.87 -19.62 12.85
CA ALA A 403 24.14 -18.92 12.64
C ALA A 403 25.40 -19.82 12.72
N PRO A 404 25.51 -20.82 13.63
CA PRO A 404 26.68 -21.70 13.70
C PRO A 404 26.96 -22.52 12.43
N SER A 405 25.98 -22.67 11.53
CA SER A 405 26.14 -23.41 10.27
C SER A 405 26.93 -22.63 9.21
N VAL A 406 27.08 -21.31 9.41
CA VAL A 406 27.73 -20.43 8.45
C VAL A 406 29.10 -20.02 8.99
N PRO A 407 30.21 -20.43 8.35
CA PRO A 407 31.53 -19.90 8.62
C PRO A 407 31.55 -18.37 8.46
N ASN A 408 32.20 -17.70 9.40
CA ASN A 408 32.13 -16.25 9.55
C ASN A 408 30.68 -15.75 9.65
N PRO A 409 29.94 -16.08 10.73
CA PRO A 409 28.51 -15.78 10.85
C PRO A 409 28.21 -14.28 10.87
N SER A 410 29.23 -13.41 10.91
CA SER A 410 29.08 -11.96 10.83
C SER A 410 28.45 -11.47 9.52
N ARG A 411 28.50 -12.30 8.46
CA ARG A 411 27.87 -12.09 7.14
C ARG A 411 26.50 -12.75 6.98
N PHE A 412 25.96 -13.32 8.05
CA PHE A 412 24.70 -14.07 8.05
C PHE A 412 23.60 -13.38 8.87
N MET A 413 22.35 -13.43 8.37
CA MET A 413 21.15 -13.02 9.11
C MET A 413 19.85 -13.57 8.50
N GLY A 414 18.71 -13.35 9.16
CA GLY A 414 17.40 -13.61 8.55
C GLY A 414 16.99 -12.50 7.59
N MET A 415 16.31 -12.88 6.51
CA MET A 415 15.67 -11.99 5.54
C MET A 415 14.30 -12.57 5.20
N HIS A 416 13.31 -12.25 6.01
CA HIS A 416 11.97 -12.82 5.94
C HIS A 416 11.10 -12.03 4.95
N PHE A 417 10.73 -12.71 3.85
CA PHE A 417 9.81 -12.25 2.82
C PHE A 417 8.38 -12.73 3.10
N PHE A 418 7.40 -11.99 2.57
CA PHE A 418 5.98 -12.29 2.73
C PHE A 418 5.37 -12.80 1.42
N SER A 419 4.50 -13.80 1.52
CA SER A 419 3.84 -14.39 0.35
C SER A 419 2.53 -13.66 0.00
N PRO A 420 2.20 -13.47 -1.30
CA PRO A 420 3.05 -13.71 -2.47
C PRO A 420 4.15 -12.64 -2.63
N VAL A 421 5.37 -13.07 -2.96
CA VAL A 421 6.57 -12.21 -2.94
C VAL A 421 6.43 -11.03 -3.89
N GLU A 422 5.84 -11.17 -5.06
CA GLU A 422 5.66 -10.07 -6.03
C GLU A 422 4.67 -8.98 -5.56
N ARG A 423 3.76 -9.31 -4.64
CA ARG A 423 2.73 -8.38 -4.14
C ARG A 423 3.11 -7.75 -2.82
N MET A 424 3.67 -8.53 -1.90
CA MET A 424 4.00 -8.04 -0.57
C MET A 424 5.26 -7.16 -0.61
N ARG A 425 5.20 -5.99 0.05
CA ARG A 425 6.30 -5.00 -0.03
C ARG A 425 7.27 -5.07 1.15
N LEU A 426 6.89 -5.66 2.28
CA LEU A 426 7.73 -5.71 3.48
C LEU A 426 8.82 -6.79 3.37
N ILE A 427 9.97 -6.55 4.01
CA ILE A 427 10.94 -7.58 4.42
C ILE A 427 11.33 -7.32 5.87
N GLU A 428 11.38 -8.37 6.69
CA GLU A 428 12.00 -8.31 8.02
C GLU A 428 13.46 -8.80 7.95
N LEU A 429 14.37 -7.93 8.38
CA LEU A 429 15.79 -8.21 8.53
C LEU A 429 16.06 -8.59 9.99
N VAL A 430 16.54 -9.81 10.20
CA VAL A 430 16.63 -10.40 11.54
C VAL A 430 18.10 -10.72 11.87
N PRO A 431 18.88 -9.74 12.40
CA PRO A 431 20.27 -9.99 12.78
C PRO A 431 20.35 -10.89 14.01
N HIS A 432 21.37 -11.76 14.04
CA HIS A 432 21.80 -12.44 15.28
C HIS A 432 22.94 -11.64 15.92
N ALA A 433 23.35 -12.02 17.13
CA ALA A 433 24.30 -11.26 17.94
C ALA A 433 25.64 -10.96 17.24
N GLY A 434 26.07 -11.80 16.28
CA GLY A 434 27.31 -11.62 15.53
C GLY A 434 27.15 -10.88 14.19
N THR A 435 25.93 -10.63 13.70
CA THR A 435 25.70 -9.95 12.41
C THR A 435 26.29 -8.54 12.42
N THR A 436 27.07 -8.18 11.39
CA THR A 436 27.63 -6.83 11.30
C THR A 436 26.64 -5.81 10.75
N PRO A 437 26.75 -4.51 11.12
CA PRO A 437 25.97 -3.44 10.51
C PRO A 437 26.09 -3.39 8.97
N ALA A 438 27.27 -3.69 8.42
CA ALA A 438 27.50 -3.73 6.97
C ALA A 438 26.66 -4.82 6.28
N THR A 439 26.46 -5.97 6.93
CA THR A 439 25.59 -7.04 6.42
C THR A 439 24.12 -6.63 6.43
N VAL A 440 23.66 -6.00 7.51
CA VAL A 440 22.30 -5.47 7.60
C VAL A 440 22.05 -4.44 6.49
N GLU A 441 22.99 -3.51 6.30
CA GLU A 441 22.92 -2.48 5.26
C GLU A 441 22.92 -3.09 3.85
N ALA A 442 23.79 -4.07 3.58
CA ALA A 442 23.85 -4.75 2.29
C ALA A 442 22.53 -5.43 1.93
N LEU A 443 21.93 -6.18 2.87
CA LEU A 443 20.66 -6.89 2.64
C LEU A 443 19.46 -5.93 2.63
N ALA A 444 19.49 -4.83 3.38
CA ALA A 444 18.50 -3.76 3.26
C ALA A 444 18.50 -3.15 1.85
N ARG A 445 19.69 -2.93 1.27
CA ARG A 445 19.83 -2.43 -0.11
C ARG A 445 19.36 -3.42 -1.14
N LEU A 446 19.63 -4.71 -0.95
CA LEU A 446 19.09 -5.76 -1.81
C LEU A 446 17.56 -5.73 -1.81
N GLY A 447 16.95 -5.68 -0.61
CA GLY A 447 15.49 -5.55 -0.48
C GLY A 447 14.95 -4.30 -1.19
N ALA A 448 15.58 -3.14 -0.98
CA ALA A 448 15.18 -1.90 -1.63
C ALA A 448 15.33 -1.95 -3.16
N ALA A 449 16.39 -2.56 -3.69
CA ALA A 449 16.59 -2.77 -5.12
C ALA A 449 15.50 -3.67 -5.72
N MET A 450 15.02 -4.65 -4.96
CA MET A 450 13.86 -5.48 -5.31
C MET A 450 12.50 -4.75 -5.18
N GLY A 451 12.50 -3.47 -4.80
CA GLY A 451 11.29 -2.67 -4.59
C GLY A 451 10.56 -2.99 -3.29
N LYS A 452 11.27 -3.53 -2.29
CA LYS A 452 10.76 -3.86 -0.96
C LYS A 452 11.13 -2.79 0.06
N VAL A 453 10.49 -2.86 1.22
CA VAL A 453 10.69 -2.00 2.38
C VAL A 453 11.29 -2.86 3.49
N PRO A 454 12.62 -2.80 3.69
CA PRO A 454 13.27 -3.52 4.77
C PRO A 454 13.04 -2.82 6.10
N ILE A 455 12.78 -3.60 7.15
CA ILE A 455 12.83 -3.17 8.54
C ILE A 455 13.72 -4.12 9.34
N VAL A 456 14.37 -3.64 10.39
CA VAL A 456 15.20 -4.49 11.26
C VAL A 456 14.39 -4.90 12.48
N VAL A 457 14.40 -6.19 12.80
CA VAL A 457 13.68 -6.76 13.96
C VAL A 457 14.57 -7.74 14.72
N ALA A 458 14.39 -7.82 16.03
CA ALA A 458 15.15 -8.76 16.85
C ALA A 458 14.70 -10.21 16.63
N ASP A 459 15.64 -11.14 16.78
CA ASP A 459 15.39 -12.59 16.75
C ASP A 459 14.62 -13.05 17.99
N ARG A 460 13.30 -13.03 17.91
CA ARG A 460 12.35 -13.51 18.92
C ARG A 460 11.33 -14.43 18.26
N PRO A 461 10.63 -15.31 19.01
CA PRO A 461 9.59 -16.16 18.44
C PRO A 461 8.54 -15.35 17.66
N GLY A 462 8.45 -15.58 16.35
CA GLY A 462 7.55 -14.86 15.45
C GLY A 462 7.99 -13.44 15.06
N PHE A 463 9.25 -13.06 15.34
CA PHE A 463 9.80 -11.73 15.07
C PHE A 463 8.85 -10.61 15.53
N TYR A 464 8.58 -9.62 14.67
CA TYR A 464 7.52 -8.65 14.92
C TYR A 464 6.21 -9.10 14.26
N THR A 465 6.22 -9.34 12.95
CA THR A 465 4.98 -9.50 12.19
C THR A 465 4.21 -10.78 12.53
N SER A 466 4.86 -11.94 12.52
CA SER A 466 4.19 -13.22 12.81
C SER A 466 3.64 -13.24 14.23
N ARG A 467 4.35 -12.61 15.19
CA ARG A 467 3.92 -12.45 16.58
C ARG A 467 2.63 -11.64 16.69
N VAL A 468 2.62 -10.43 16.14
CA VAL A 468 1.45 -9.54 16.19
C VAL A 468 0.27 -10.13 15.42
N TYR A 469 0.53 -10.74 14.25
CA TYR A 469 -0.52 -11.36 13.45
C TYR A 469 -1.14 -12.59 14.15
N ALA A 470 -0.33 -13.45 14.77
CA ALA A 470 -0.84 -14.57 15.55
C ALA A 470 -1.79 -14.12 16.67
N ARG A 471 -1.48 -13.02 17.36
CA ARG A 471 -2.36 -12.48 18.41
C ARG A 471 -3.73 -12.06 17.85
N TRP A 472 -3.76 -11.45 16.66
CA TRP A 472 -5.01 -11.06 15.98
C TRP A 472 -5.84 -12.27 15.53
N LEU A 473 -5.20 -13.30 14.96
CA LEU A 473 -5.88 -14.55 14.57
C LEU A 473 -6.48 -15.26 15.79
N VAL A 474 -5.71 -15.36 16.88
CA VAL A 474 -6.17 -15.94 18.15
C VAL A 474 -7.39 -15.20 18.68
N GLU A 475 -7.43 -13.86 18.59
CA GLU A 475 -8.61 -13.09 19.01
C GLU A 475 -9.85 -13.40 18.17
N GLY A 476 -9.69 -13.55 16.86
CA GLY A 476 -10.78 -13.95 15.97
C GLY A 476 -11.41 -15.27 16.38
N VAL A 477 -10.58 -16.28 16.69
CA VAL A 477 -11.07 -17.59 17.17
C VAL A 477 -11.71 -17.49 18.55
N ARG A 478 -11.12 -16.71 19.47
CA ARG A 478 -11.71 -16.47 20.80
C ARG A 478 -13.12 -15.87 20.73
N LEU A 479 -13.36 -14.92 19.82
CA LEU A 479 -14.70 -14.35 19.63
C LEU A 479 -15.73 -15.39 19.17
N VAL A 480 -15.32 -16.38 18.35
CA VAL A 480 -16.17 -17.51 17.97
C VAL A 480 -16.42 -18.45 19.14
N ILE A 481 -15.38 -18.78 19.92
CA ILE A 481 -15.50 -19.61 21.14
C ILE A 481 -16.47 -18.97 22.14
N GLU A 482 -16.44 -17.64 22.26
CA GLU A 482 -17.37 -16.86 23.10
C GLU A 482 -18.78 -16.73 22.51
N GLY A 483 -19.04 -17.32 21.34
CA GLY A 483 -20.36 -17.47 20.76
C GLY A 483 -20.73 -16.45 19.68
N MET A 484 -19.80 -15.64 19.15
CA MET A 484 -20.11 -14.81 17.99
C MET A 484 -20.25 -15.65 16.71
N ALA A 485 -21.20 -15.28 15.86
CA ALA A 485 -21.28 -15.83 14.51
C ALA A 485 -20.02 -15.48 13.70
N VAL A 486 -19.58 -16.42 12.86
CA VAL A 486 -18.38 -16.29 12.02
C VAL A 486 -18.43 -15.03 11.14
N GLU A 487 -19.56 -14.77 10.47
CA GLU A 487 -19.73 -13.56 9.66
C GLU A 487 -19.65 -12.27 10.49
N ALA A 488 -20.14 -12.30 11.74
CA ALA A 488 -20.15 -11.12 12.60
C ALA A 488 -18.73 -10.74 13.05
N VAL A 489 -17.86 -11.71 13.33
CA VAL A 489 -16.45 -11.47 13.66
C VAL A 489 -15.73 -10.79 12.48
N ASP A 490 -15.84 -11.36 11.29
CA ASP A 490 -15.19 -10.82 10.09
C ASP A 490 -15.83 -9.50 9.61
N HIS A 491 -17.12 -9.29 9.89
CA HIS A 491 -17.77 -8.00 9.68
C HIS A 491 -17.23 -6.93 10.64
N ALA A 492 -17.09 -7.24 11.93
CA ALA A 492 -16.49 -6.35 12.92
C ALA A 492 -15.04 -5.97 12.54
N ALA A 493 -14.25 -6.91 12.03
CA ALA A 493 -12.91 -6.64 11.50
C ALA A 493 -12.93 -5.65 10.33
N ARG A 494 -13.84 -5.83 9.36
CA ARG A 494 -13.98 -4.90 8.22
C ARG A 494 -14.44 -3.51 8.67
N LEU A 495 -15.32 -3.42 9.66
CA LEU A 495 -15.72 -2.14 10.28
C LEU A 495 -14.58 -1.47 11.06
N ALA A 496 -13.62 -2.24 11.57
CA ALA A 496 -12.36 -1.71 12.12
C ALA A 496 -11.39 -1.23 11.03
N GLY A 497 -11.68 -1.48 9.75
CA GLY A 497 -10.86 -1.10 8.60
C GLY A 497 -9.88 -2.18 8.12
N PHE A 498 -9.94 -3.40 8.67
CA PHE A 498 -9.10 -4.50 8.17
C PHE A 498 -9.57 -4.93 6.76
N PRO A 499 -8.63 -5.25 5.84
CA PRO A 499 -8.99 -5.65 4.47
C PRO A 499 -9.72 -7.00 4.40
N VAL A 500 -9.47 -7.87 5.38
CA VAL A 500 -10.09 -9.19 5.54
C VAL A 500 -10.32 -9.43 7.03
N GLY A 501 -11.32 -10.26 7.37
CA GLY A 501 -11.52 -10.68 8.75
C GLY A 501 -10.59 -11.84 9.14
N PRO A 502 -10.35 -12.04 10.45
CA PRO A 502 -9.39 -13.03 10.93
C PRO A 502 -9.77 -14.46 10.56
N LEU A 503 -11.06 -14.79 10.50
CA LEU A 503 -11.50 -16.15 10.21
C LEU A 503 -11.32 -16.48 8.73
N GLN A 504 -11.69 -15.56 7.84
CA GLN A 504 -11.40 -15.69 6.42
C GLN A 504 -9.88 -15.70 6.15
N ALA A 505 -9.08 -14.96 6.93
CA ALA A 505 -7.63 -14.99 6.80
C ALA A 505 -7.04 -16.36 7.16
N ILE A 506 -7.55 -17.01 8.23
CA ILE A 506 -7.18 -18.39 8.58
C ILE A 506 -7.52 -19.34 7.43
N ASP A 507 -8.72 -19.25 6.86
CA ASP A 507 -9.12 -20.09 5.73
C ASP A 507 -8.23 -19.91 4.49
N GLN A 508 -7.76 -18.68 4.22
CA GLN A 508 -6.88 -18.40 3.07
C GLN A 508 -5.50 -19.03 3.22
N VAL A 509 -4.96 -19.08 4.44
CA VAL A 509 -3.63 -19.65 4.74
C VAL A 509 -3.68 -21.17 4.92
N THR A 510 -4.82 -21.70 5.38
CA THR A 510 -5.09 -23.06 5.92
C THR A 510 -5.02 -23.14 7.45
N LEU A 511 -5.99 -23.84 8.05
CA LEU A 511 -6.08 -24.03 9.50
C LEU A 511 -4.88 -24.81 10.03
N GLN A 512 -4.40 -25.82 9.27
CA GLN A 512 -3.24 -26.63 9.65
C GLN A 512 -1.97 -25.78 9.79
N LEU A 513 -1.71 -24.89 8.84
CA LEU A 513 -0.54 -24.03 8.90
C LEU A 513 -0.65 -23.00 10.04
N VAL A 514 -1.85 -22.49 10.32
CA VAL A 514 -2.09 -21.59 11.47
C VAL A 514 -1.86 -22.33 12.80
N LEU A 515 -2.34 -23.57 12.94
CA LEU A 515 -2.08 -24.42 14.10
C LEU A 515 -0.57 -24.64 14.32
N GLN A 516 0.16 -24.97 13.27
CA GLN A 516 1.61 -25.22 13.38
C GLN A 516 2.41 -23.94 13.66
N ALA A 517 2.21 -22.90 12.84
CA ALA A 517 3.00 -21.68 12.90
C ALA A 517 2.52 -20.71 13.98
N SER A 518 1.29 -20.20 13.86
CA SER A 518 0.78 -19.15 14.74
C SER A 518 0.48 -19.65 16.15
N ILE A 519 -0.06 -20.87 16.28
CA ILE A 519 -0.37 -21.44 17.60
C ILE A 519 0.87 -22.11 18.21
N GLY A 520 1.43 -23.10 17.52
CA GLY A 520 2.55 -23.90 18.01
C GLY A 520 3.86 -23.12 18.23
N HIS A 521 4.31 -22.33 17.24
CA HIS A 521 5.59 -21.63 17.34
C HIS A 521 5.51 -20.26 18.05
N VAL A 522 4.33 -19.64 18.11
CA VAL A 522 4.16 -18.30 18.69
C VAL A 522 3.25 -18.32 19.91
N ALA A 523 1.95 -18.59 19.75
CA ALA A 523 0.97 -18.41 20.84
C ALA A 523 1.28 -19.23 22.09
N ARG A 524 1.65 -20.52 21.93
CA ARG A 524 2.02 -21.39 23.06
C ARG A 524 3.25 -20.91 23.83
N ARG A 525 4.12 -20.12 23.19
CA ARG A 525 5.35 -19.61 23.82
C ARG A 525 5.16 -18.25 24.48
N LEU A 526 4.18 -17.45 24.02
CA LEU A 526 4.12 -16.03 24.33
C LEU A 526 2.81 -15.54 24.94
N PHE A 527 1.70 -16.28 24.78
CA PHE A 527 0.36 -15.79 25.14
C PHE A 527 -0.32 -16.59 26.27
N THR A 528 0.25 -17.72 26.70
CA THR A 528 -0.35 -18.63 27.69
C THR A 528 -0.47 -18.03 29.09
N ASP A 529 0.29 -16.98 29.37
CA ASP A 529 0.23 -16.17 30.59
C ASP A 529 -1.08 -15.36 30.70
N ARG A 530 -1.72 -15.06 29.56
CA ARG A 530 -2.87 -14.12 29.51
C ARG A 530 -4.06 -14.59 28.68
N LEU A 531 -3.92 -15.67 27.89
CA LEU A 531 -4.97 -16.25 27.05
C LEU A 531 -5.08 -17.76 27.28
N ASP A 532 -6.30 -18.29 27.14
CA ASP A 532 -6.55 -19.73 27.03
C ASP A 532 -6.19 -20.22 25.62
N VAL A 533 -4.90 -20.42 25.39
CA VAL A 533 -4.37 -20.90 24.10
C VAL A 533 -4.79 -22.34 23.83
N ASP A 534 -4.94 -23.18 24.86
CA ASP A 534 -5.36 -24.57 24.72
C ASP A 534 -6.79 -24.67 24.19
N ALA A 535 -7.72 -23.82 24.64
CA ALA A 535 -9.07 -23.77 24.07
C ALA A 535 -9.07 -23.38 22.58
N VAL A 536 -8.21 -22.43 22.18
CA VAL A 536 -8.08 -22.00 20.78
C VAL A 536 -7.49 -23.11 19.92
N GLU A 537 -6.44 -23.78 20.40
CA GLU A 537 -5.82 -24.91 19.73
C GLU A 537 -6.79 -26.07 19.57
N ALA A 538 -7.54 -26.42 20.62
CA ALA A 538 -8.54 -27.47 20.59
C ALA A 538 -9.68 -27.17 19.60
N ALA A 539 -10.13 -25.92 19.52
CA ALA A 539 -11.16 -25.50 18.57
C ALA A 539 -10.70 -25.64 17.11
N LEU A 540 -9.48 -25.17 16.80
CA LEU A 540 -8.90 -25.29 15.46
C LEU A 540 -8.59 -26.75 15.11
N THR A 541 -8.08 -27.54 16.05
CA THR A 541 -7.78 -28.96 15.84
C THR A 541 -9.04 -29.75 15.50
N ARG A 542 -10.14 -29.53 16.23
CA ARG A 542 -11.43 -30.16 15.93
C ARG A 542 -11.92 -29.84 14.52
N LEU A 543 -11.78 -28.59 14.07
CA LEU A 543 -12.14 -28.19 12.72
C LEU A 543 -11.30 -28.92 11.67
N VAL A 544 -9.99 -29.02 11.88
CA VAL A 544 -9.10 -29.77 10.98
C VAL A 544 -9.47 -31.26 10.93
N GLU A 545 -9.78 -31.88 12.08
CA GLU A 545 -10.22 -33.28 12.16
C GLU A 545 -11.56 -33.52 11.46
N GLN A 546 -12.42 -32.50 11.37
CA GLN A 546 -13.67 -32.49 10.61
C GLN A 546 -13.48 -32.23 9.11
N GLY A 547 -12.23 -32.11 8.64
CA GLY A 547 -11.90 -31.86 7.23
C GLY A 547 -11.92 -30.38 6.84
N ALA A 548 -12.05 -29.46 7.80
CA ALA A 548 -12.03 -28.02 7.54
C ALA A 548 -10.58 -27.53 7.35
N GLY A 549 -10.03 -27.76 6.15
CA GLY A 549 -8.65 -27.34 5.80
C GLY A 549 -8.50 -25.88 5.35
N GLY A 550 -9.60 -25.12 5.26
CA GLY A 550 -9.66 -23.77 4.72
C GLY A 550 -10.11 -23.74 3.25
N ARG A 551 -9.80 -22.64 2.55
CA ARG A 551 -10.25 -22.38 1.18
C ARG A 551 -9.84 -23.45 0.17
N ALA A 552 -8.64 -24.01 0.31
CA ALA A 552 -8.13 -25.06 -0.57
C ALA A 552 -8.87 -26.39 -0.41
N ALA A 553 -9.41 -26.65 0.79
CA ALA A 553 -10.22 -27.83 1.10
C ALA A 553 -11.73 -27.58 0.90
N SER A 554 -12.11 -26.42 0.38
CA SER A 554 -13.50 -25.97 0.22
C SER A 554 -14.31 -25.82 1.53
N LEU A 555 -13.70 -26.03 2.70
CA LEU A 555 -14.33 -25.97 4.01
C LEU A 555 -13.34 -25.46 5.06
N GLY A 556 -13.74 -24.47 5.87
CA GLY A 556 -12.97 -23.85 6.94
C GLY A 556 -13.92 -23.27 7.99
N PHE A 557 -13.68 -22.03 8.42
CA PHE A 557 -14.72 -21.21 9.07
C PHE A 557 -15.86 -20.89 8.09
N TYR A 558 -15.55 -20.83 6.80
CA TYR A 558 -16.52 -20.69 5.72
C TYR A 558 -16.56 -21.93 4.83
N ARG A 559 -17.68 -22.10 4.10
CA ARG A 559 -17.73 -22.99 2.93
C ARG A 559 -17.25 -22.24 1.70
N TYR A 560 -16.66 -22.97 0.76
CA TYR A 560 -16.25 -22.41 -0.53
C TYR A 560 -16.75 -23.25 -1.69
N GLU A 561 -17.35 -22.59 -2.68
CA GLU A 561 -17.80 -23.19 -3.93
C GLU A 561 -17.02 -22.54 -5.07
N ASN A 562 -16.33 -23.35 -5.87
CA ASN A 562 -15.45 -22.85 -6.95
C ASN A 562 -14.46 -21.78 -6.44
N GLY A 563 -13.94 -21.97 -5.22
CA GLY A 563 -13.02 -21.04 -4.57
C GLY A 563 -13.63 -19.71 -4.11
N ARG A 564 -14.95 -19.52 -4.21
CA ARG A 564 -15.69 -18.35 -3.69
C ARG A 564 -16.40 -18.70 -2.38
N ARG A 565 -16.47 -17.75 -1.46
CA ARG A 565 -17.12 -17.92 -0.16
C ARG A 565 -18.63 -18.17 -0.33
N ALA A 566 -19.13 -19.26 0.24
CA ALA A 566 -20.51 -19.75 0.14
C ALA A 566 -21.21 -19.82 1.52
N GLY A 567 -20.98 -18.79 2.36
CA GLY A 567 -21.51 -18.67 3.72
C GLY A 567 -20.66 -19.35 4.80
N ALA A 568 -20.97 -19.13 6.08
CA ALA A 568 -20.29 -19.79 7.19
C ALA A 568 -20.49 -21.31 7.21
N ASN A 569 -19.52 -21.98 7.82
CA ASN A 569 -19.60 -23.39 8.18
C ASN A 569 -20.77 -23.60 9.15
N PRO A 570 -21.77 -24.44 8.82
CA PRO A 570 -23.00 -24.56 9.60
C PRO A 570 -22.78 -25.36 10.89
N GLU A 571 -21.65 -26.06 11.02
CA GLU A 571 -21.26 -26.77 12.25
C GLU A 571 -20.78 -25.80 13.34
N LEU A 572 -20.42 -24.58 12.95
CA LEU A 572 -20.09 -23.49 13.87
C LEU A 572 -21.38 -22.78 14.28
N GLY A 573 -21.96 -23.22 15.39
CA GLY A 573 -23.13 -22.57 15.99
C GLY A 573 -22.83 -21.14 16.46
N ALA A 574 -23.86 -20.30 16.50
CA ALA A 574 -23.79 -18.96 17.08
C ALA A 574 -24.58 -18.92 18.41
N GLY A 575 -23.95 -18.35 19.44
CA GLY A 575 -24.55 -18.11 20.75
C GLY A 575 -24.74 -16.62 21.01
N ARG A 576 -24.82 -16.25 22.29
CA ARG A 576 -24.82 -14.84 22.71
C ARG A 576 -23.38 -14.38 22.97
N GLY A 577 -22.66 -14.05 21.90
CA GLY A 577 -21.31 -13.48 21.99
C GLY A 577 -21.28 -11.99 22.32
N PRO A 578 -20.07 -11.39 22.40
CA PRO A 578 -19.89 -9.93 22.53
C PRO A 578 -20.62 -9.12 21.45
N SER A 579 -20.88 -7.85 21.75
CA SER A 579 -21.43 -6.93 20.75
C SER A 579 -20.42 -6.67 19.63
N GLU A 580 -20.92 -6.31 18.44
CA GLU A 580 -20.06 -5.97 17.29
C GLU A 580 -19.08 -4.83 17.60
N SER A 581 -19.50 -3.84 18.38
CA SER A 581 -18.63 -2.74 18.83
C SER A 581 -17.50 -3.23 19.77
N ALA A 582 -17.82 -4.17 20.66
CA ALA A 582 -16.82 -4.80 21.53
C ALA A 582 -15.85 -5.65 20.70
N ALA A 583 -16.34 -6.46 19.77
CA ALA A 583 -15.52 -7.27 18.86
C ALA A 583 -14.59 -6.40 18.01
N ARG A 584 -15.10 -5.31 17.43
CA ARG A 584 -14.32 -4.32 16.67
C ARG A 584 -13.17 -3.77 17.50
N SER A 585 -13.46 -3.39 18.75
CA SER A 585 -12.46 -2.83 19.67
C SER A 585 -11.43 -3.87 20.08
N ARG A 586 -11.85 -5.11 20.37
CA ARG A 586 -10.95 -6.23 20.72
C ARG A 586 -10.03 -6.60 19.57
N LEU A 587 -10.51 -6.65 18.33
CA LEU A 587 -9.68 -6.97 17.18
C LEU A 587 -8.59 -5.92 16.92
N LEU A 588 -8.92 -4.62 17.06
CA LEU A 588 -7.91 -3.56 17.00
C LEU A 588 -6.92 -3.66 18.16
N LEU A 589 -7.42 -3.81 19.39
CA LEU A 589 -6.57 -3.85 20.59
C LEU A 589 -5.70 -5.11 20.67
N ALA A 590 -6.15 -6.25 20.16
CA ALA A 590 -5.33 -7.47 20.09
C ALA A 590 -4.06 -7.22 19.25
N PHE A 591 -4.22 -6.49 18.15
CA PHE A 591 -3.10 -6.10 17.30
C PHE A 591 -2.19 -5.07 17.99
N VAL A 592 -2.79 -4.01 18.55
CA VAL A 592 -2.05 -2.89 19.16
C VAL A 592 -1.32 -3.33 20.43
N SER A 593 -1.97 -4.09 21.32
CA SER A 593 -1.36 -4.59 22.56
C SER A 593 -0.10 -5.38 22.29
N GLU A 594 -0.11 -6.28 21.31
CA GLU A 594 1.07 -7.07 20.98
C GLU A 594 2.18 -6.22 20.36
N ALA A 595 1.83 -5.23 19.53
CA ALA A 595 2.81 -4.29 19.01
C ALA A 595 3.48 -3.47 20.13
N LEU A 596 2.71 -3.01 21.12
CA LEU A 596 3.23 -2.31 22.30
C LEU A 596 4.22 -3.17 23.09
N LEU A 597 3.93 -4.47 23.27
CA LEU A 597 4.87 -5.40 23.90
C LEU A 597 6.13 -5.60 23.06
N CYS A 598 6.01 -5.73 21.74
CA CYS A 598 7.17 -5.81 20.85
C CYS A 598 8.09 -4.59 20.97
N TRP A 599 7.53 -3.40 21.18
CA TRP A 599 8.32 -2.19 21.44
C TRP A 599 9.03 -2.23 22.79
N ASP A 600 8.33 -2.63 23.86
CA ASP A 600 8.94 -2.70 25.19
C ASP A 600 10.04 -3.76 25.28
N GLU A 601 9.87 -4.87 24.57
CA GLU A 601 10.87 -5.95 24.50
C GLU A 601 12.04 -5.62 23.56
N GLY A 602 11.99 -4.49 22.84
CA GLY A 602 13.04 -4.07 21.91
C GLY A 602 13.11 -4.93 20.65
N ILE A 603 11.98 -5.51 20.22
CA ILE A 603 11.90 -6.26 18.96
C ILE A 603 12.03 -5.33 17.76
N ILE A 604 11.44 -4.15 17.82
CA ILE A 604 11.57 -3.11 16.78
C ILE A 604 12.47 -1.98 17.29
N GLU A 605 13.23 -1.38 16.39
CA GLU A 605 14.14 -0.27 16.71
C GLU A 605 13.39 1.05 16.91
N HIS A 606 12.24 1.21 16.26
CA HIS A 606 11.42 2.41 16.35
C HIS A 606 9.93 2.08 16.11
N PRO A 607 8.98 2.80 16.74
CA PRO A 607 7.54 2.63 16.50
C PRO A 607 7.15 2.65 15.01
N ASP A 608 7.74 3.57 14.23
CA ASP A 608 7.60 3.63 12.77
C ASP A 608 7.89 2.32 12.02
N ASP A 609 8.86 1.52 12.48
CA ASP A 609 9.16 0.23 11.87
C ASP A 609 8.00 -0.74 12.10
N GLY A 610 7.44 -0.71 13.31
CA GLY A 610 6.25 -1.46 13.65
C GLY A 610 5.02 -1.01 12.86
N ASP A 611 4.84 0.29 12.67
CA ASP A 611 3.74 0.85 11.87
C ASP A 611 3.79 0.40 10.42
N ILE A 612 4.93 0.61 9.76
CA ILE A 612 5.07 0.26 8.35
C ILE A 612 4.99 -1.25 8.15
N ALA A 613 5.52 -2.05 9.08
CA ALA A 613 5.44 -3.49 9.00
C ALA A 613 4.03 -4.03 9.23
N ALA A 614 3.30 -3.47 10.19
CA ALA A 614 1.92 -3.82 10.43
C ALA A 614 1.05 -3.57 9.19
N VAL A 615 1.24 -2.42 8.52
CA VAL A 615 0.45 -2.04 7.35
C VAL A 615 0.87 -2.79 6.09
N LEU A 616 2.18 -2.98 5.84
CA LEU A 616 2.67 -3.59 4.60
C LEU A 616 2.80 -5.12 4.66
N GLY A 617 2.96 -5.70 5.84
CA GLY A 617 3.18 -7.13 6.04
C GLY A 617 1.92 -7.88 6.42
N ILE A 618 1.17 -7.38 7.40
CA ILE A 618 0.13 -8.15 8.10
C ILE A 618 -1.24 -7.46 8.14
N GLY A 619 -1.46 -6.49 7.26
CA GLY A 619 -2.79 -5.98 6.91
C GLY A 619 -3.45 -5.09 7.97
N PHE A 620 -2.68 -4.44 8.85
CA PHE A 620 -3.23 -3.41 9.73
C PHE A 620 -3.92 -2.30 8.90
N PRO A 621 -5.06 -1.75 9.35
CA PRO A 621 -5.82 -0.79 8.57
C PRO A 621 -4.98 0.42 8.16
N ARG A 622 -4.70 0.54 6.85
CA ARG A 622 -3.90 1.64 6.29
C ARG A 622 -4.43 3.04 6.67
N PRO A 623 -5.76 3.31 6.70
CA PRO A 623 -6.29 4.61 7.13
C PRO A 623 -5.96 4.99 8.58
N LEU A 624 -5.52 4.03 9.41
CA LEU A 624 -5.12 4.26 10.80
C LEU A 624 -3.60 4.48 10.97
N GLY A 625 -2.81 4.31 9.90
CA GLY A 625 -1.38 4.67 9.87
C GLY A 625 -0.42 3.67 10.53
N GLY A 626 -0.95 2.66 11.23
CA GLY A 626 -0.16 1.68 11.99
C GLY A 626 -0.57 1.68 13.47
N PRO A 627 -0.25 0.62 14.23
CA PRO A 627 -0.65 0.50 15.63
C PRO A 627 -0.15 1.66 16.51
N PHE A 628 1.08 2.13 16.35
CA PHE A 628 1.65 3.20 17.18
C PHE A 628 1.11 4.57 16.77
N HIS A 629 1.08 4.86 15.47
CA HIS A 629 0.44 6.08 14.95
C HIS A 629 -1.01 6.20 15.40
N TRP A 630 -1.76 5.10 15.36
CA TRP A 630 -3.15 5.07 15.81
C TRP A 630 -3.27 5.38 17.30
N VAL A 631 -2.35 4.88 18.14
CA VAL A 631 -2.31 5.22 19.56
C VAL A 631 -2.08 6.72 19.76
N ASP A 632 -1.16 7.32 18.99
CA ASP A 632 -0.89 8.76 19.06
C ASP A 632 -2.11 9.59 18.61
N GLN A 633 -2.84 9.14 17.58
CA GLN A 633 -4.06 9.80 17.12
C GLN A 633 -5.22 9.71 18.14
N VAL A 634 -5.40 8.54 18.77
CA VAL A 634 -6.49 8.31 19.73
C VAL A 634 -6.16 8.90 21.11
N GLY A 635 -4.87 8.94 21.46
CA GLY A 635 -4.37 9.33 22.77
C GLY A 635 -3.98 8.11 23.62
N PRO A 636 -2.73 8.04 24.12
CA PRO A 636 -2.24 6.94 24.96
C PRO A 636 -3.14 6.59 26.15
N ALA A 637 -3.68 7.60 26.85
CA ALA A 637 -4.55 7.40 28.01
C ALA A 637 -5.88 6.71 27.64
N VAL A 638 -6.47 7.11 26.51
CA VAL A 638 -7.73 6.53 26.00
C VAL A 638 -7.52 5.08 25.59
N VAL A 639 -6.39 4.77 24.94
CA VAL A 639 -6.05 3.39 24.57
C VAL A 639 -5.87 2.54 25.83
N ARG A 640 -5.17 3.07 26.85
CA ARG A 640 -4.98 2.36 28.12
C ARG A 640 -6.28 2.02 28.82
N GLU A 641 -7.20 2.98 28.88
CA GLU A 641 -8.53 2.80 29.46
C GLU A 641 -9.34 1.74 28.70
N ARG A 642 -9.36 1.82 27.36
CA ARG A 642 -10.07 0.84 26.52
C ARG A 642 -9.53 -0.58 26.70
N ALA A 643 -8.20 -0.73 26.76
CA ALA A 643 -7.55 -2.01 26.99
C ALA A 643 -7.88 -2.57 28.38
N ALA A 644 -7.82 -1.73 29.41
CA ALA A 644 -8.19 -2.12 30.78
C ALA A 644 -9.65 -2.61 30.87
N GLY A 645 -10.56 -2.03 30.09
CA GLY A 645 -11.96 -2.47 30.00
C GLY A 645 -12.15 -3.92 29.50
N PHE A 646 -11.13 -4.52 28.87
CA PHE A 646 -11.14 -5.92 28.42
C PHE A 646 -10.22 -6.84 29.25
N GLY A 647 -9.59 -6.32 30.30
CA GLY A 647 -8.78 -7.08 31.25
C GLY A 647 -7.39 -7.47 30.75
N GLU A 648 -6.79 -8.47 31.41
CA GLU A 648 -5.38 -8.86 31.26
C GLU A 648 -5.03 -9.43 29.87
N ALA A 649 -6.03 -9.85 29.08
CA ALA A 649 -5.87 -10.30 27.70
C ALA A 649 -5.38 -9.21 26.73
N PHE A 650 -5.36 -7.94 27.16
CA PHE A 650 -4.98 -6.77 26.38
C PHE A 650 -3.94 -5.92 27.12
N PRO A 651 -2.71 -6.43 27.31
CA PRO A 651 -1.66 -5.69 27.99
C PRO A 651 -1.27 -4.44 27.21
N THR A 652 -0.88 -3.37 27.90
CA THR A 652 -0.52 -2.09 27.27
C THR A 652 0.96 -1.75 27.34
N GLY A 653 1.76 -2.65 27.93
CA GLY A 653 3.17 -2.43 28.16
C GLY A 653 3.47 -1.31 29.17
N SER A 654 4.74 -1.18 29.50
CA SER A 654 5.31 -0.09 30.29
C SER A 654 5.47 1.21 29.49
N ALA A 655 5.70 1.15 28.16
CA ALA A 655 5.88 2.34 27.34
C ALA A 655 4.67 3.28 27.37
N LEU A 656 3.46 2.73 27.28
CA LEU A 656 2.26 3.55 27.27
C LEU A 656 2.09 4.34 28.57
N GLY A 657 2.45 3.74 29.72
CA GLY A 657 2.47 4.41 31.01
C GLY A 657 3.46 5.58 31.06
N ARG A 658 4.69 5.37 30.57
CA ARG A 658 5.73 6.42 30.49
C ARG A 658 5.29 7.60 29.62
N LEU A 659 4.76 7.32 28.42
CA LEU A 659 4.28 8.36 27.50
C LEU A 659 3.16 9.21 28.12
N ILE A 660 2.23 8.59 28.85
CA ILE A 660 1.17 9.31 29.57
C ILE A 660 1.75 10.22 30.65
N GLN A 661 2.70 9.70 31.45
CA GLN A 661 3.33 10.47 32.52
C GLN A 661 4.11 11.68 31.97
N ASP A 662 4.84 11.47 30.87
CA ASP A 662 5.70 12.49 30.26
C ASP A 662 4.96 13.41 29.28
N ARG A 663 3.67 13.15 29.01
CA ARG A 663 2.85 13.84 27.99
C ARG A 663 3.50 13.81 26.60
N ARG A 664 4.01 12.64 26.23
CA ARG A 664 4.68 12.37 24.94
C ARG A 664 3.87 11.39 24.09
N SER A 665 4.30 11.26 22.85
CA SER A 665 3.77 10.35 21.84
C SER A 665 4.82 9.31 21.44
N PHE A 666 4.40 8.24 20.77
CA PHE A 666 5.36 7.30 20.18
C PHE A 666 6.21 7.95 19.10
N SER A 667 5.69 8.96 18.40
CA SER A 667 6.48 9.75 17.44
C SER A 667 7.66 10.51 18.06
N ASP A 668 7.68 10.69 19.39
CA ASP A 668 8.78 11.32 20.12
C ASP A 668 9.86 10.32 20.57
N GLU A 669 9.60 9.00 20.49
CA GLU A 669 10.53 7.98 20.96
C GLU A 669 11.80 7.95 20.09
N PRO A 670 13.01 7.84 20.69
CA PRO A 670 14.22 7.73 19.91
C PRO A 670 14.31 6.36 19.23
N ARG A 671 14.93 6.30 18.05
CA ARG A 671 15.33 5.03 17.45
C ARG A 671 16.39 4.37 18.32
N ARG A 672 16.17 3.11 18.68
CA ARG A 672 17.08 2.27 19.47
C ARG A 672 17.99 1.49 18.53
N ALA A 673 19.19 1.14 18.99
CA ALA A 673 19.95 0.09 18.32
C ALA A 673 19.23 -1.25 18.54
N THR A 674 19.14 -2.09 17.51
CA THR A 674 18.73 -3.48 17.71
C THR A 674 19.61 -4.14 18.77
N ASN A 675 19.00 -4.88 19.70
CA ASN A 675 19.73 -5.67 20.70
C ASN A 675 19.67 -7.15 20.31
N PRO A 676 20.52 -7.61 19.37
CA PRO A 676 20.40 -8.93 18.75
C PRO A 676 20.72 -10.12 19.69
N GLY A 677 20.95 -9.88 20.98
CA GLY A 677 21.40 -10.89 21.94
C GLY A 677 20.78 -10.83 23.34
N SER A 678 19.70 -10.07 23.55
CA SER A 678 18.96 -10.13 24.82
C SER A 678 18.15 -11.43 24.85
N THR A 679 18.79 -12.54 25.23
CA THR A 679 18.06 -13.68 25.79
C THR A 679 17.22 -13.11 26.93
N MET A 680 15.91 -13.36 26.91
CA MET A 680 15.10 -13.20 28.10
C MET A 680 15.90 -13.77 29.28
N ARG A 681 16.11 -12.99 30.35
CA ARG A 681 16.53 -13.61 31.61
C ARG A 681 15.52 -14.73 31.81
N ALA A 682 15.98 -15.97 31.81
CA ALA A 682 15.22 -17.07 32.38
C ALA A 682 15.04 -16.67 33.84
N SER A 683 13.94 -16.00 34.15
CA SER A 683 13.46 -15.84 35.51
C SER A 683 12.70 -17.11 35.81
N ASP A 684 13.37 -17.98 36.57
CA ASP A 684 12.91 -19.08 37.43
C ASP A 684 11.58 -19.77 37.12
#